data_AF-A0A212K355-F1
#
_entry.id   AF-A0A212K355-F1
#
_cell.length_a   1.000
_cell.length_b   1.000
_cell.length_c   1.000
_cell.angle_alpha   90.00
_cell.angle_beta   90.00
_cell.angle_gamma   90.00
#
_symmetry.space_group_name_H-M   'P 1'
#
loop_
_entity.id
_entity.type
_entity.pdbx_description
1 polymer ?
#
loop_
_entity_poly.entity_id
_entity_poly.type
_entity_poly.pdbx_seq_one_letter_code
_entity_poly.pdbx_strand_id
1 'polypeptide(L)'
;MSGCCCSAPAPAPDPRAPRLAAVILAAGYSSRMGEGFKPLLPIGGSSALARAIALFRAAGVAEIAVVVGHRADELAPVVRREGAACVVNPRYAEGMYTSAVAGIGALDPEIDACFLLPVDVPLVRPSTVRRLAASFHPDRAVLYPTFRGRRGHPPLIGRRLFAEILAGDGAGGLKRVLAAHAADADEVGVFDAGVLLDMDTPEDYARLCGREVRDDCPTAEECAAILSEAGTPEAAARHGRAVAGVALRLARAVGGAADADLAVAGALLHDLAKGAPDHAAAGARMLEAAGFPAVAEIVARHGDPAVASGAPDAAAVVYLADKLVREEVRVSLDARFRPALDRFADDPAALAAATRRLEAARVVAAAVEARACIGLDALLDGVSPLPPAAAEAEPGPDAALGTTESACPVCLRRIPAARVAEGGDVFLRKTCPEHGDFKTVIWRGAPAYAAWGRSVAAPAHPATCATEADRGCPFDCGLCPEHRQQSCCVLVEVTQRCNLACPVCFASSGRAAPDPGFDEIAARLRALRATGRQVNIQLSGGEPTVRDDLPEIVALARGLGFGFVQANTNGLRLADDLPYLRRLKAAGLNCVFLQFDAVTDAAYRRIRGRDLLAVKERAIRNCAELDLGVVLVPVLVPGVNTREIGDILEFAIARMPTVRTVHFQPVSYVGRFPHPPADCDRITIPEVLRRIEQQTGGRIRAADFRPGTAENPYCSFNGEFAVGPDGEIASLHGEPRSGCCGEGDDDAAEAARRFVARRWAARAEPRESSCCGAGVATDSFDAFLETRRHTLCISGMAFQDAWTLDLDRLKQCYIHVALPDRRLVPLCAYNLSAIGGETLYARPGP
;
A
#
# COMPACT_ATOMS: atom_id res chain seq x y z
N MET A 1 -1.68 61.89 -27.57
CA MET A 1 -0.79 62.18 -26.43
C MET A 1 -0.79 60.97 -25.53
N SER A 2 0.34 60.27 -25.50
CA SER A 2 0.55 59.00 -24.80
C SER A 2 0.58 59.22 -23.29
N GLY A 3 -0.40 58.68 -22.57
CA GLY A 3 -0.41 58.64 -21.10
C GLY A 3 0.32 57.41 -20.61
N CYS A 4 1.54 57.61 -20.11
CA CYS A 4 2.39 56.59 -19.51
C CYS A 4 1.83 56.18 -18.14
N CYS A 5 1.37 54.94 -18.00
CA CYS A 5 1.03 54.35 -16.70
C CYS A 5 2.34 53.92 -16.02
N CYS A 6 2.90 54.80 -15.18
CA CYS A 6 3.99 54.46 -14.29
C CYS A 6 3.49 53.45 -13.24
N SER A 7 3.99 52.22 -13.30
CA SER A 7 3.93 51.24 -12.23
C SER A 7 4.57 51.83 -10.97
N ALA A 8 3.86 51.77 -9.85
CA ALA A 8 4.42 52.15 -8.55
C ALA A 8 5.69 51.32 -8.28
N PRO A 9 6.78 51.91 -7.77
CA PRO A 9 7.97 51.17 -7.40
C PRO A 9 7.61 50.15 -6.30
N ALA A 10 8.16 48.93 -6.42
CA ALA A 10 8.02 47.91 -5.40
C ALA A 10 8.41 48.48 -4.02
N PRO A 11 7.66 48.16 -2.94
CA PRO A 11 8.00 48.62 -1.60
C PRO A 11 9.44 48.22 -1.26
N ALA A 12 10.22 49.15 -0.69
CA ALA A 12 11.57 48.87 -0.23
C ALA A 12 11.54 47.71 0.79
N PRO A 13 12.52 46.78 0.76
CA PRO A 13 12.53 45.63 1.65
C PRO A 13 12.56 46.06 3.12
N ASP A 14 11.69 45.45 3.93
CA ASP A 14 11.61 45.63 5.38
C ASP A 14 12.98 45.27 6.02
N PRO A 15 13.61 46.17 6.80
CA PRO A 15 14.94 45.96 7.37
C PRO A 15 15.08 44.83 8.42
N ARG A 16 14.07 43.96 8.59
CA ARG A 16 14.13 42.78 9.48
C ARG A 16 13.59 41.47 8.89
N ALA A 17 13.55 41.32 7.58
CA ALA A 17 13.29 39.99 7.00
C ALA A 17 14.41 39.00 7.44
N PRO A 18 14.08 37.80 7.92
CA PRO A 18 15.08 36.84 8.41
C PRO A 18 16.02 36.42 7.28
N ARG A 19 17.33 36.41 7.55
CA ARG A 19 18.35 35.90 6.63
C ARG A 19 18.35 34.39 6.66
N LEU A 20 17.84 33.78 5.59
CA LEU A 20 17.75 32.33 5.45
C LEU A 20 18.85 31.79 4.54
N ALA A 21 19.42 30.65 4.92
CA ALA A 21 20.37 29.90 4.09
C ALA A 21 19.84 28.50 3.76
N ALA A 22 20.52 27.80 2.85
CA ALA A 22 20.29 26.40 2.57
C ALA A 22 21.58 25.60 2.70
N VAL A 23 21.50 24.44 3.36
CA VAL A 23 22.57 23.45 3.47
C VAL A 23 22.12 22.18 2.74
N ILE A 24 22.79 21.86 1.64
CA ILE A 24 22.53 20.65 0.85
C ILE A 24 23.57 19.59 1.24
N LEU A 25 23.11 18.42 1.69
CA LEU A 25 23.99 17.32 2.08
C LEU A 25 24.23 16.37 0.91
N ALA A 26 25.42 16.41 0.33
CA ALA A 26 25.83 15.61 -0.83
C ALA A 26 27.14 14.83 -0.60
N ALA A 27 27.53 14.64 0.66
CA ALA A 27 28.82 14.06 1.03
C ALA A 27 28.85 12.51 1.11
N GLY A 28 27.70 11.86 1.00
CA GLY A 28 27.54 10.42 1.25
C GLY A 28 28.03 9.51 0.12
N TYR A 29 28.24 8.23 0.45
CA TYR A 29 28.78 7.22 -0.47
C TYR A 29 27.84 6.80 -1.61
N SER A 30 26.53 7.04 -1.49
CA SER A 30 25.52 6.44 -2.41
C SER A 30 25.59 4.90 -2.48
N SER A 31 26.04 4.23 -1.42
CA SER A 31 26.38 2.79 -1.42
C SER A 31 25.25 1.85 -1.82
N ARG A 32 23.98 2.25 -1.62
CA ARG A 32 22.79 1.48 -2.00
C ARG A 32 22.40 1.62 -3.48
N MET A 33 23.01 2.56 -4.21
CA MET A 33 22.69 2.88 -5.61
C MET A 33 23.47 2.04 -6.64
N GLY A 34 24.19 1.01 -6.20
CA GLY A 34 25.09 0.26 -7.07
C GLY A 34 26.19 1.16 -7.64
N GLU A 35 26.28 1.24 -8.97
CA GLU A 35 27.23 2.13 -9.67
C GLU A 35 26.76 3.61 -9.72
N GLY A 36 25.50 3.87 -9.37
CA GLY A 36 24.91 5.21 -9.39
C GLY A 36 25.45 6.10 -8.27
N PHE A 37 25.78 7.35 -8.59
CA PHE A 37 26.19 8.34 -7.59
C PHE A 37 25.12 9.42 -7.45
N LYS A 38 24.33 9.35 -6.37
CA LYS A 38 23.08 10.11 -6.17
C LYS A 38 23.18 11.58 -6.60
N PRO A 39 24.20 12.38 -6.18
CA PRO A 39 24.23 13.80 -6.53
C PRO A 39 24.32 14.07 -8.04
N LEU A 40 24.92 13.16 -8.81
CA LEU A 40 25.14 13.29 -10.25
C LEU A 40 24.11 12.53 -11.10
N LEU A 41 23.19 11.78 -10.50
CA LEU A 41 22.15 11.07 -11.24
C LEU A 41 21.19 12.06 -11.94
N PRO A 42 20.85 11.82 -13.23
CA PRO A 42 19.96 12.71 -13.97
C PRO A 42 18.50 12.53 -13.53
N ILE A 43 17.80 13.64 -13.31
CA ILE A 43 16.36 13.68 -13.01
C ILE A 43 15.76 14.70 -13.98
N GLY A 44 15.07 14.20 -15.01
CA GLY A 44 14.69 15.01 -16.15
C GLY A 44 15.93 15.55 -16.89
N GLY A 45 15.97 16.86 -17.11
CA GLY A 45 17.08 17.53 -17.81
C GLY A 45 18.27 17.96 -16.95
N SER A 46 18.33 17.60 -15.66
CA SER A 46 19.37 18.09 -14.73
C SER A 46 19.80 17.01 -13.74
N SER A 47 20.95 17.15 -13.07
CA SER A 47 21.32 16.23 -11.99
C SER A 47 20.55 16.54 -10.71
N ALA A 48 20.44 15.57 -9.80
CA ALA A 48 19.82 15.77 -8.48
C ALA A 48 20.43 16.95 -7.71
N LEU A 49 21.76 17.09 -7.73
CA LEU A 49 22.44 18.22 -7.10
C LEU A 49 22.08 19.56 -7.76
N ALA A 50 22.12 19.63 -9.09
CA ALA A 50 21.77 20.86 -9.80
C ALA A 50 20.31 21.25 -9.53
N ARG A 51 19.40 20.28 -9.47
CA ARG A 51 17.99 20.49 -9.11
C ARG A 51 17.83 21.02 -7.68
N ALA A 52 18.54 20.46 -6.71
CA ALA A 52 18.51 20.93 -5.31
C ALA A 52 19.02 22.38 -5.18
N ILE A 53 20.06 22.77 -5.92
CA ILE A 53 20.55 24.17 -5.93
C ILE A 53 19.52 25.09 -6.60
N ALA A 54 18.97 24.66 -7.75
CA ALA A 54 17.97 25.42 -8.49
C ALA A 54 16.70 25.67 -7.67
N LEU A 55 16.26 24.68 -6.87
CA LEU A 55 15.14 24.78 -5.94
C LEU A 55 15.28 25.99 -4.99
N PHE A 56 16.39 26.07 -4.25
CA PHE A 56 16.58 27.12 -3.26
C PHE A 56 16.72 28.51 -3.91
N ARG A 57 17.37 28.58 -5.07
CA ARG A 57 17.46 29.82 -5.85
C ARG A 57 16.09 30.31 -6.33
N ALA A 58 15.29 29.41 -6.90
CA ALA A 58 13.94 29.73 -7.36
C ALA A 58 13.03 30.17 -6.21
N ALA A 59 13.32 29.73 -4.98
CA ALA A 59 12.64 30.16 -3.77
C ALA A 59 13.17 31.48 -3.17
N GLY A 60 14.22 32.07 -3.73
CA GLY A 60 14.82 33.33 -3.26
C GLY A 60 15.89 33.17 -2.18
N VAL A 61 16.38 31.96 -1.90
CA VAL A 61 17.46 31.71 -0.94
C VAL A 61 18.80 31.89 -1.65
N ALA A 62 19.52 32.97 -1.31
CA ALA A 62 20.78 33.34 -1.95
C ALA A 62 21.99 32.57 -1.39
N GLU A 63 22.03 32.35 -0.08
CA GLU A 63 23.13 31.64 0.60
C GLU A 63 22.90 30.14 0.57
N ILE A 64 23.57 29.44 -0.34
CA ILE A 64 23.46 27.99 -0.53
C ILE A 64 24.83 27.34 -0.33
N ALA A 65 24.95 26.51 0.70
CA ALA A 65 26.12 25.70 0.99
C ALA A 65 25.85 24.24 0.61
N VAL A 66 26.69 23.67 -0.26
CA VAL A 66 26.67 22.25 -0.61
C VAL A 66 27.81 21.56 0.11
N VAL A 67 27.47 20.61 0.97
CA VAL A 67 28.44 19.79 1.70
C VAL A 67 28.83 18.59 0.85
N VAL A 68 30.11 18.54 0.47
CA VAL A 68 30.71 17.45 -0.31
C VAL A 68 31.67 16.63 0.55
N GLY A 69 31.91 15.38 0.17
CA GLY A 69 32.76 14.45 0.92
C GLY A 69 33.29 13.37 0.00
N HIS A 70 32.62 12.21 -0.06
CA HIS A 70 32.94 11.20 -1.05
C HIS A 70 32.88 11.79 -2.47
N ARG A 71 33.93 11.59 -3.27
CA ARG A 71 34.07 12.13 -4.64
C ARG A 71 33.94 13.66 -4.72
N ALA A 72 34.45 14.38 -3.70
CA ALA A 72 34.43 15.85 -3.68
C ALA A 72 35.08 16.50 -4.91
N ASP A 73 36.13 15.89 -5.48
CA ASP A 73 36.80 16.39 -6.69
C ASP A 73 35.88 16.42 -7.91
N GLU A 74 34.88 15.52 -7.98
CA GLU A 74 33.88 15.49 -9.04
C GLU A 74 32.72 16.45 -8.79
N LEU A 75 32.33 16.61 -7.52
CA LEU A 75 31.21 17.48 -7.13
C LEU A 75 31.59 18.96 -7.10
N ALA A 76 32.79 19.31 -6.65
CA ALA A 76 33.19 20.70 -6.47
C ALA A 76 33.11 21.55 -7.77
N PRO A 77 33.50 21.04 -8.95
CA PRO A 77 33.28 21.75 -10.22
C PRO A 77 31.81 21.98 -10.54
N VAL A 78 30.93 21.00 -10.23
CA VAL A 78 29.48 21.12 -10.45
C VAL A 78 28.90 22.18 -9.51
N VAL A 79 29.22 22.12 -8.22
CA VAL A 79 28.78 23.10 -7.21
C VAL A 79 29.18 24.54 -7.59
N ARG A 80 30.42 24.74 -8.03
CA ARG A 80 30.90 26.07 -8.46
C ARG A 80 30.23 26.55 -9.74
N ARG A 81 30.01 25.66 -10.72
CA ARG A 81 29.29 25.99 -11.96
C ARG A 81 27.86 26.41 -11.66
N GLU A 82 27.22 25.67 -10.77
CA GLU A 82 25.90 26.01 -10.24
C GLU A 82 25.96 27.14 -9.21
N GLY A 83 27.09 27.85 -9.02
CA GLY A 83 27.24 29.05 -8.18
C GLY A 83 26.81 28.92 -6.71
N ALA A 84 27.01 27.76 -6.10
CA ALA A 84 26.81 27.54 -4.67
C ALA A 84 28.17 27.45 -3.93
N ALA A 85 28.17 27.65 -2.62
CA ALA A 85 29.36 27.50 -1.79
C ALA A 85 29.67 26.01 -1.59
N CYS A 86 30.89 25.59 -1.93
CA CYS A 86 31.33 24.20 -1.76
C CYS A 86 32.02 24.03 -0.39
N VAL A 87 31.42 23.22 0.49
CA VAL A 87 31.91 22.94 1.84
C VAL A 87 32.40 21.50 1.89
N VAL A 88 33.68 21.28 2.17
CA VAL A 88 34.25 19.93 2.25
C VAL A 88 34.11 19.39 3.68
N ASN A 89 33.40 18.28 3.85
CA ASN A 89 33.39 17.52 5.10
C ASN A 89 34.40 16.37 5.00
N PRO A 90 35.59 16.45 5.65
CA PRO A 90 36.57 15.34 5.62
C PRO A 90 36.11 14.13 6.44
N ARG A 91 35.14 14.30 7.34
CA ARG A 91 34.59 13.26 8.23
C ARG A 91 33.27 12.68 7.72
N TYR A 92 33.07 12.70 6.40
CA TYR A 92 31.84 12.21 5.76
C TYR A 92 31.56 10.73 6.05
N ALA A 93 32.60 9.94 6.35
CA ALA A 93 32.49 8.53 6.73
C ALA A 93 31.81 8.30 8.09
N GLU A 94 31.81 9.30 8.98
CA GLU A 94 31.20 9.22 10.33
C GLU A 94 29.67 9.41 10.29
N GLY A 95 29.09 9.66 9.12
CA GLY A 95 27.64 9.74 8.89
C GLY A 95 27.11 11.15 8.61
N MET A 96 25.80 11.26 8.44
CA MET A 96 25.14 12.50 8.01
C MET A 96 25.30 13.66 8.99
N TYR A 97 25.41 13.38 10.30
CA TYR A 97 25.53 14.40 11.34
C TYR A 97 26.75 15.30 11.14
N THR A 98 27.93 14.73 10.86
CA THR A 98 29.15 15.51 10.62
C THR A 98 29.03 16.40 9.37
N SER A 99 28.19 16.01 8.41
CA SER A 99 27.90 16.81 7.23
C SER A 99 26.99 17.99 7.56
N ALA A 100 25.98 17.80 8.41
CA ALA A 100 25.17 18.90 8.93
C ALA A 100 26.03 19.89 9.75
N VAL A 101 26.92 19.39 10.61
CA VAL A 101 27.88 20.23 11.37
C VAL A 101 28.78 21.04 10.44
N ALA A 102 29.37 20.40 9.42
CA ALA A 102 30.23 21.09 8.45
C ALA A 102 29.46 22.17 7.68
N GLY A 103 28.23 21.85 7.23
CA GLY A 103 27.39 22.79 6.50
C GLY A 103 26.95 23.99 7.35
N ILE A 104 26.41 23.74 8.54
CA ILE A 104 25.96 24.80 9.47
C ILE A 104 27.13 25.65 9.96
N GLY A 105 28.29 25.03 10.23
CA GLY A 105 29.49 25.73 10.68
C GLY A 105 30.13 26.63 9.62
N ALA A 106 29.78 26.43 8.34
CA ALA A 106 30.26 27.26 7.23
C ALA A 106 29.33 28.44 6.89
N LEU A 107 28.16 28.53 7.53
CA LEU A 107 27.21 29.63 7.30
C LEU A 107 27.70 30.93 7.92
N ASP A 108 27.29 32.06 7.33
CA ASP A 108 27.51 33.39 7.89
C ASP A 108 26.88 33.47 9.31
N PRO A 109 27.59 34.02 10.31
CA PRO A 109 27.06 34.20 11.67
C PRO A 109 25.72 34.95 11.75
N GLU A 110 25.41 35.78 10.76
CA GLU A 110 24.19 36.57 10.65
C GLU A 110 23.00 35.80 10.04
N ILE A 111 23.16 34.50 9.71
CA ILE A 111 22.05 33.66 9.22
C ILE A 111 21.12 33.29 10.37
N ASP A 112 19.84 33.69 10.27
CA ASP A 112 18.81 33.46 11.28
C ASP A 112 18.27 32.01 11.27
N ALA A 113 18.29 31.34 10.13
CA ALA A 113 17.90 29.93 10.00
C ALA A 113 18.42 29.30 8.70
N CYS A 114 18.54 27.98 8.68
CA CYS A 114 18.94 27.25 7.48
C CYS A 114 18.01 26.08 7.14
N PHE A 115 17.66 25.96 5.87
CA PHE A 115 17.09 24.73 5.33
C PHE A 115 18.13 23.63 5.29
N LEU A 116 17.75 22.40 5.65
CA LEU A 116 18.62 21.24 5.53
C LEU A 116 18.03 20.22 4.57
N LEU A 117 18.64 20.07 3.38
CA LEU A 117 18.15 19.19 2.33
C LEU A 117 19.18 18.10 1.99
N PRO A 118 18.90 16.83 2.28
CA PRO A 118 19.61 15.72 1.67
C PRO A 118 19.46 15.75 0.15
N VAL A 119 20.55 15.57 -0.60
CA VAL A 119 20.55 15.62 -2.08
C VAL A 119 19.67 14.53 -2.71
N ASP A 120 19.32 13.51 -1.94
CA ASP A 120 18.46 12.40 -2.33
C ASP A 120 16.98 12.68 -2.16
N VAL A 121 16.56 13.90 -1.81
CA VAL A 121 15.17 14.37 -1.87
C VAL A 121 15.02 15.43 -2.97
N PRO A 122 15.06 15.06 -4.27
CA PRO A 122 15.29 16.00 -5.37
C PRO A 122 14.01 16.69 -5.88
N LEU A 123 12.82 16.29 -5.42
CA LEU A 123 11.55 16.70 -6.00
C LEU A 123 10.79 17.78 -5.21
N VAL A 124 11.40 18.36 -4.17
CA VAL A 124 10.80 19.46 -3.42
C VAL A 124 10.59 20.68 -4.33
N ARG A 125 9.45 21.38 -4.17
CA ARG A 125 9.08 22.56 -4.95
C ARG A 125 9.47 23.88 -4.28
N PRO A 126 9.75 24.94 -5.06
CA PRO A 126 10.04 26.27 -4.51
C PRO A 126 8.91 26.87 -3.66
N SER A 127 7.66 26.47 -3.88
CA SER A 127 6.51 26.90 -3.05
C SER A 127 6.61 26.39 -1.61
N THR A 128 7.09 25.15 -1.39
CA THR A 128 7.36 24.59 -0.07
C THR A 128 8.36 25.43 0.70
N VAL A 129 9.49 25.78 0.06
CA VAL A 129 10.54 26.60 0.67
C VAL A 129 10.02 28.00 1.01
N ARG A 130 9.29 28.64 0.08
CA ARG A 130 8.67 29.96 0.31
C ARG A 130 7.65 29.93 1.45
N ARG A 131 6.84 28.87 1.54
CA ARG A 131 5.83 28.72 2.60
C ARG A 131 6.46 28.53 3.98
N LEU A 132 7.52 27.72 4.08
CA LEU A 132 8.31 27.59 5.30
C LEU A 132 8.99 28.90 5.69
N ALA A 133 9.61 29.60 4.74
CA ALA A 133 10.24 30.90 4.97
C ALA A 133 9.25 31.96 5.48
N ALA A 134 8.06 32.02 4.89
CA ALA A 134 7.00 32.93 5.32
C ALA A 134 6.41 32.57 6.70
N SER A 135 6.52 31.31 7.12
CA SER A 135 6.04 30.83 8.43
C SER A 135 7.11 30.91 9.52
N PHE A 136 8.34 31.30 9.19
CA PHE A 136 9.46 31.31 10.12
C PHE A 136 9.33 32.43 11.16
N HIS A 137 9.54 32.06 12.42
CA HIS A 137 9.68 32.98 13.54
C HIS A 137 10.98 32.67 14.29
N PRO A 138 11.78 33.68 14.69
CA PRO A 138 13.06 33.46 15.41
C PRO A 138 12.95 32.62 16.68
N ASP A 139 11.77 32.65 17.34
CA ASP A 139 11.49 31.88 18.55
C ASP A 139 11.23 30.39 18.29
N ARG A 140 11.15 29.95 17.04
CA ARG A 140 10.93 28.53 16.70
C ARG A 140 12.26 27.80 16.49
N ALA A 141 12.30 26.54 16.91
CA ALA A 141 13.53 25.74 16.91
C ALA A 141 13.73 25.14 15.53
N VAL A 142 12.65 24.59 14.99
CA VAL A 142 12.62 23.97 13.68
C VAL A 142 11.20 24.04 13.12
N LEU A 143 11.08 24.31 11.82
CA LEU A 143 9.84 24.10 11.08
C LEU A 143 9.98 22.85 10.22
N TYR A 144 8.99 21.96 10.28
CA TYR A 144 8.89 20.81 9.39
C TYR A 144 7.82 21.03 8.34
N PRO A 145 8.12 20.85 7.04
CA PRO A 145 7.06 20.73 6.05
C PRO A 145 6.29 19.43 6.32
N THR A 146 4.97 19.50 6.27
CA THR A 146 4.11 18.32 6.40
C THR A 146 3.18 18.16 5.21
N PHE A 147 3.13 16.96 4.66
CA PHE A 147 2.17 16.58 3.65
C PHE A 147 1.34 15.40 4.16
N ARG A 148 0.02 15.57 4.23
CA ARG A 148 -0.93 14.56 4.76
C ARG A 148 -0.54 14.02 6.14
N GLY A 149 -0.11 14.91 7.04
CA GLY A 149 0.28 14.58 8.42
C GLY A 149 1.65 13.92 8.57
N ARG A 150 2.44 13.79 7.50
CA ARG A 150 3.80 13.25 7.55
C ARG A 150 4.82 14.38 7.43
N ARG A 151 5.79 14.44 8.34
CA ARG A 151 6.96 15.34 8.27
C ARG A 151 7.86 14.94 7.11
N GLY A 152 8.35 15.93 6.37
CA GLY A 152 9.24 15.77 5.24
C GLY A 152 10.44 16.72 5.25
N HIS A 153 11.08 16.87 4.09
CA HIS A 153 12.22 17.75 3.85
C HIS A 153 11.87 18.96 2.98
N PRO A 154 12.63 20.07 3.08
CA PRO A 154 13.67 20.32 4.07
C PRO A 154 13.10 20.93 5.36
N PRO A 155 13.52 20.47 6.56
CA PRO A 155 13.29 21.24 7.77
C PRO A 155 14.03 22.58 7.70
N LEU A 156 13.43 23.63 8.26
CA LEU A 156 14.05 24.94 8.48
C LEU A 156 14.50 25.05 9.94
N ILE A 157 15.81 24.99 10.17
CA ILE A 157 16.42 24.95 11.50
C ILE A 157 16.79 26.38 11.93
N GLY A 158 16.28 26.83 13.07
CA GLY A 158 16.58 28.16 13.61
C GLY A 158 17.98 28.28 14.20
N ARG A 159 18.57 29.49 14.13
CA ARG A 159 19.90 29.84 14.65
C ARG A 159 20.14 29.34 16.07
N ARG A 160 19.12 29.38 16.93
CA ARG A 160 19.22 28.96 18.34
C ARG A 160 19.67 27.52 18.52
N LEU A 161 19.45 26.64 17.55
CA LEU A 161 19.93 25.26 17.59
C LEU A 161 21.36 25.09 17.06
N PHE A 162 21.94 26.09 16.38
CA PHE A 162 23.22 25.91 15.69
C PHE A 162 24.34 25.59 16.67
N ALA A 163 24.42 26.31 17.81
CA ALA A 163 25.46 26.05 18.81
C ALA A 163 25.38 24.63 19.37
N GLU A 164 24.17 24.12 19.62
CA GLU A 164 23.95 22.75 20.11
C GLU A 164 24.32 21.71 19.06
N ILE A 165 23.92 21.92 17.80
CA ILE A 165 24.28 21.04 16.69
C ILE A 165 25.80 21.03 16.48
N LEU A 166 26.47 22.19 16.56
CA LEU A 166 27.92 22.27 16.40
C LEU A 166 28.69 21.63 17.57
N ALA A 167 28.14 21.66 18.78
CA ALA A 167 28.76 21.09 19.97
C ALA A 167 28.43 19.61 20.23
N GLY A 168 27.39 19.06 19.61
CA GLY A 168 26.95 17.69 19.86
C GLY A 168 27.96 16.62 19.44
N ASP A 169 27.97 15.51 20.18
CA ASP A 169 28.86 14.36 19.98
C ASP A 169 28.46 13.45 18.79
N GLY A 170 27.31 13.72 18.17
CA GLY A 170 26.75 12.94 17.07
C GLY A 170 26.02 11.66 17.50
N ALA A 171 25.97 11.33 18.79
CA ALA A 171 25.30 10.13 19.29
C ALA A 171 23.77 10.24 19.10
N GLY A 172 23.21 9.43 18.20
CA GLY A 172 21.79 9.49 17.80
C GLY A 172 21.50 10.48 16.65
N GLY A 173 22.54 11.11 16.09
CA GLY A 173 22.47 11.98 14.92
C GLY A 173 21.64 13.25 15.12
N LEU A 174 21.39 13.97 14.01
CA LEU A 174 20.66 15.25 14.04
C LEU A 174 19.23 15.08 14.57
N LYS A 175 18.62 13.91 14.29
CA LYS A 175 17.26 13.58 14.74
C LYS A 175 17.11 13.69 16.25
N ARG A 176 18.13 13.27 17.03
CA ARG A 176 18.10 13.36 18.49
C ARG A 176 18.10 14.81 18.98
N VAL A 177 18.96 15.65 18.40
CA VAL A 177 19.05 17.08 18.73
C VAL A 177 17.71 17.75 18.44
N LEU A 178 17.14 17.52 17.25
CA LEU A 178 15.85 18.11 16.90
C LEU A 178 14.68 17.58 17.75
N ALA A 179 14.72 16.31 18.17
CA ALA A 179 13.70 15.71 19.03
C ALA A 179 13.70 16.30 20.45
N ALA A 180 14.85 16.74 20.97
CA ALA A 180 14.94 17.41 22.27
C ALA A 180 14.18 18.75 22.29
N HIS A 181 13.98 19.36 21.11
CA HIS A 181 13.26 20.63 20.93
C HIS A 181 11.88 20.44 20.28
N ALA A 182 11.27 19.27 20.43
CA ALA A 182 9.99 18.96 19.81
C ALA A 182 8.83 19.86 20.29
N ALA A 183 8.86 20.35 21.53
CA ALA A 183 7.87 21.30 22.07
C ALA A 183 7.93 22.68 21.39
N ASP A 184 9.07 22.94 20.75
CA ASP A 184 9.49 24.22 20.21
C ASP A 184 9.56 24.18 18.66
N ALA A 185 9.07 23.08 18.09
CA ALA A 185 8.97 22.81 16.67
C ALA A 185 7.53 23.03 16.17
N ASP A 186 7.39 23.65 15.00
CA ASP A 186 6.09 23.79 14.33
C ASP A 186 6.05 22.95 13.05
N GLU A 187 4.84 22.54 12.69
CA GLU A 187 4.55 21.82 11.47
C GLU A 187 3.81 22.75 10.49
N VAL A 188 4.34 22.88 9.28
CA VAL A 188 3.77 23.71 8.23
C VAL A 188 3.22 22.80 7.15
N GLY A 189 1.89 22.75 7.02
CA GLY A 189 1.23 22.04 5.93
C GLY A 189 1.68 22.57 4.57
N VAL A 190 2.04 21.69 3.64
CA VAL A 190 2.45 22.05 2.28
C VAL A 190 1.67 21.25 1.25
N PHE A 191 1.56 21.75 0.02
CA PHE A 191 0.90 21.07 -1.10
C PHE A 191 1.94 20.48 -2.06
N ASP A 192 2.87 19.71 -1.49
CA ASP A 192 4.03 19.20 -2.19
C ASP A 192 4.35 17.79 -1.67
N ALA A 193 4.00 16.77 -2.45
CA ALA A 193 4.33 15.39 -2.12
C ALA A 193 5.85 15.13 -2.20
N GLY A 194 6.60 15.97 -2.92
CA GLY A 194 8.05 15.85 -3.11
C GLY A 194 8.85 15.92 -1.81
N VAL A 195 8.28 16.51 -0.75
CA VAL A 195 8.90 16.56 0.59
C VAL A 195 9.08 15.18 1.24
N LEU A 196 8.39 14.15 0.74
CA LEU A 196 8.41 12.77 1.25
C LEU A 196 9.08 11.76 0.30
N LEU A 197 9.63 12.22 -0.83
CA LEU A 197 10.13 11.34 -1.89
C LEU A 197 11.66 11.39 -1.95
N ASP A 198 12.31 10.35 -1.41
CA ASP A 198 13.75 10.14 -1.53
C ASP A 198 14.12 9.18 -2.68
N MET A 199 15.41 9.17 -3.04
CA MET A 199 16.02 8.20 -3.97
C MET A 199 17.10 7.38 -3.27
N ASP A 200 16.69 6.49 -2.37
CA ASP A 200 17.60 5.65 -1.60
C ASP A 200 18.17 4.45 -2.37
N THR A 201 17.39 3.90 -3.30
CA THR A 201 17.78 2.76 -4.14
C THR A 201 17.61 3.06 -5.64
N PRO A 202 18.17 2.23 -6.54
CA PRO A 202 17.94 2.34 -7.98
C PRO A 202 16.45 2.28 -8.35
N GLU A 203 15.64 1.52 -7.62
CA GLU A 203 14.19 1.45 -7.80
C GLU A 203 13.50 2.75 -7.41
N ASP A 204 13.91 3.39 -6.31
CA ASP A 204 13.38 4.70 -5.92
C ASP A 204 13.74 5.75 -6.98
N TYR A 205 15.00 5.77 -7.43
CA TYR A 205 15.43 6.63 -8.52
C TYR A 205 14.65 6.38 -9.82
N ALA A 206 14.42 5.12 -10.21
CA ALA A 206 13.61 4.78 -11.38
C ALA A 206 12.15 5.25 -11.22
N ARG A 207 11.58 5.16 -10.02
CA ARG A 207 10.26 5.68 -9.69
C ARG A 207 10.19 7.21 -9.80
N LEU A 208 11.24 7.92 -9.38
CA LEU A 208 11.33 9.37 -9.57
C LEU A 208 11.48 9.73 -11.05
N CYS A 209 12.27 8.98 -11.83
CA CYS A 209 12.45 9.21 -13.26
C CYS A 209 11.20 8.91 -14.08
N GLY A 210 10.38 7.95 -13.66
CA GLY A 210 9.10 7.62 -14.29
C GLY A 210 7.98 8.63 -14.00
N ARG A 211 8.21 9.59 -13.09
CA ARG A 211 7.30 10.72 -12.85
C ARG A 211 7.67 11.86 -13.78
N GLU A 212 6.73 12.34 -14.58
CA GLU A 212 6.86 13.68 -15.15
C GLU A 212 6.77 14.69 -14.00
N VAL A 213 7.92 15.23 -13.59
CA VAL A 213 7.99 16.19 -12.49
C VAL A 213 7.56 17.55 -13.04
N ARG A 214 6.26 17.82 -12.91
CA ARG A 214 5.66 19.11 -13.23
C ARG A 214 5.61 19.97 -11.98
N ASP A 215 6.38 21.06 -11.99
CA ASP A 215 6.37 22.04 -10.91
C ASP A 215 5.13 22.96 -10.99
N ASP A 216 4.45 23.00 -12.13
CA ASP A 216 3.33 23.90 -12.46
C ASP A 216 1.94 23.30 -12.22
N CYS A 217 1.83 21.97 -12.07
CA CYS A 217 0.56 21.26 -11.94
C CYS A 217 0.49 20.43 -10.65
N PRO A 218 -0.54 20.59 -9.80
CA PRO A 218 -0.75 19.76 -8.63
C PRO A 218 -1.23 18.37 -9.04
N THR A 219 -0.82 17.36 -8.28
CA THR A 219 -1.39 16.01 -8.36
C THR A 219 -2.80 15.99 -7.76
N ALA A 220 -3.58 14.95 -8.06
CA ALA A 220 -4.90 14.78 -7.46
C ALA A 220 -4.88 14.74 -5.91
N GLU A 221 -3.80 14.21 -5.31
CA GLU A 221 -3.63 14.21 -3.85
C GLU A 221 -3.38 15.62 -3.31
N GLU A 222 -2.61 16.43 -4.03
CA GLU A 222 -2.35 17.83 -3.69
C GLU A 222 -3.61 18.68 -3.89
N CYS A 223 -4.40 18.45 -4.96
CA CYS A 223 -5.71 19.07 -5.13
C CYS A 223 -6.63 18.81 -3.94
N ALA A 224 -6.67 17.56 -3.44
CA ALA A 224 -7.48 17.21 -2.28
C ALA A 224 -7.00 17.92 -1.00
N ALA A 225 -5.68 18.04 -0.80
CA ALA A 225 -5.11 18.79 0.31
C ALA A 225 -5.47 20.29 0.22
N ILE A 226 -5.40 20.88 -0.97
CA ILE A 226 -5.77 22.29 -1.23
C ILE A 226 -7.24 22.54 -0.89
N LEU A 227 -8.15 21.67 -1.37
CA LEU A 227 -9.59 21.76 -1.06
C LEU A 227 -9.87 21.64 0.44
N SER A 228 -9.18 20.72 1.12
CA SER A 228 -9.32 20.52 2.56
C SER A 228 -8.85 21.74 3.36
N GLU A 229 -7.71 22.33 3.00
CA GLU A 229 -7.18 23.51 3.70
C GLU A 229 -8.05 24.75 3.44
N ALA A 230 -8.60 24.88 2.23
CA ALA A 230 -9.52 25.95 1.87
C ALA A 230 -10.89 25.84 2.55
N GLY A 231 -11.22 24.71 3.19
CA GLY A 231 -12.54 24.45 3.75
C GLY A 231 -13.63 24.37 2.68
N THR A 232 -13.30 23.93 1.46
CA THR A 232 -14.24 23.86 0.35
C THR A 232 -15.39 22.91 0.68
N PRO A 233 -16.67 23.30 0.49
CA PRO A 233 -17.81 22.43 0.78
C PRO A 233 -17.72 21.10 0.01
N GLU A 234 -18.03 19.99 0.66
CA GLU A 234 -17.94 18.66 0.05
C GLU A 234 -18.79 18.53 -1.23
N ALA A 235 -19.92 19.25 -1.32
CA ALA A 235 -20.71 19.30 -2.54
C ALA A 235 -19.97 19.95 -3.72
N ALA A 236 -19.20 21.02 -3.47
CA ALA A 236 -18.37 21.66 -4.48
C ALA A 236 -17.17 20.77 -4.86
N ALA A 237 -16.58 20.06 -3.88
CA ALA A 237 -15.53 19.08 -4.15
C ALA A 237 -16.04 17.89 -5.00
N ARG A 238 -17.24 17.37 -4.72
CA ARG A 238 -17.90 16.34 -5.55
C ARG A 238 -18.23 16.83 -6.96
N HIS A 239 -18.68 18.08 -7.07
CA HIS A 239 -18.92 18.70 -8.36
C HIS A 239 -17.64 18.87 -9.18
N GLY A 240 -16.60 19.48 -8.63
CA GLY A 240 -15.29 19.63 -9.30
C GLY A 240 -14.71 18.29 -9.70
N ARG A 241 -14.98 17.26 -8.88
CA ARG A 241 -14.71 15.88 -9.24
C ARG A 241 -15.42 15.49 -10.55
N ALA A 242 -16.74 15.57 -10.62
CA ALA A 242 -17.51 15.24 -11.82
C ALA A 242 -17.03 16.00 -13.07
N VAL A 243 -16.73 17.29 -12.90
CA VAL A 243 -16.18 18.14 -13.96
C VAL A 243 -14.84 17.62 -14.45
N ALA A 244 -13.96 17.14 -13.56
CA ALA A 244 -12.64 16.62 -13.94
C ALA A 244 -12.71 15.36 -14.83
N GLY A 245 -13.69 14.48 -14.59
CA GLY A 245 -13.91 13.31 -15.44
C GLY A 245 -14.28 13.70 -16.89
N VAL A 246 -15.15 14.70 -17.04
CA VAL A 246 -15.53 15.27 -18.33
C VAL A 246 -14.34 16.01 -18.96
N ALA A 247 -13.66 16.88 -18.20
CA ALA A 247 -12.52 17.67 -18.66
C ALA A 247 -11.39 16.80 -19.21
N LEU A 248 -11.07 15.66 -18.57
CA LEU A 248 -10.05 14.72 -19.05
C LEU A 248 -10.36 14.18 -20.44
N ARG A 249 -11.63 13.81 -20.70
CA ARG A 249 -12.05 13.28 -21.99
C ARG A 249 -12.02 14.35 -23.08
N LEU A 250 -12.50 15.55 -22.76
CA LEU A 250 -12.45 16.69 -23.67
C LEU A 250 -11.01 17.08 -24.00
N ALA A 251 -10.14 17.21 -23.00
CA ALA A 251 -8.73 17.58 -23.20
C ALA A 251 -7.98 16.56 -24.06
N ARG A 252 -8.16 15.26 -23.80
CA ARG A 252 -7.57 14.19 -24.63
C ARG A 252 -8.04 14.23 -26.08
N ALA A 253 -9.30 14.60 -26.31
CA ALA A 253 -9.85 14.73 -27.66
C ALA A 253 -9.34 15.97 -28.41
N VAL A 254 -9.09 17.07 -27.68
CA VAL A 254 -8.50 18.30 -28.24
C VAL A 254 -7.01 18.12 -28.55
N GLY A 255 -6.28 17.36 -27.73
CA GLY A 255 -4.85 17.15 -27.87
C GLY A 255 -4.04 18.37 -27.42
N GLY A 256 -2.82 18.53 -27.94
CA GLY A 256 -1.76 19.40 -27.38
C GLY A 256 -2.06 20.90 -27.16
N ALA A 257 -3.22 21.43 -27.55
CA ALA A 257 -3.68 22.77 -27.15
C ALA A 257 -4.33 22.79 -25.75
N ALA A 258 -4.89 21.66 -25.30
CA ALA A 258 -5.48 21.47 -23.99
C ALA A 258 -4.68 20.42 -23.22
N ASP A 259 -3.72 20.89 -22.43
CA ASP A 259 -2.98 20.05 -21.49
C ASP A 259 -3.96 19.34 -20.54
N ALA A 260 -3.97 18.01 -20.59
CA ALA A 260 -4.96 17.20 -19.88
C ALA A 260 -4.78 17.26 -18.36
N ASP A 261 -3.55 17.35 -17.86
CA ASP A 261 -3.30 17.38 -16.42
C ASP A 261 -3.73 18.73 -15.85
N LEU A 262 -3.40 19.83 -16.55
CA LEU A 262 -3.85 21.16 -16.17
C LEU A 262 -5.38 21.30 -16.25
N ALA A 263 -6.02 20.71 -17.25
CA ALA A 263 -7.49 20.69 -17.36
C ALA A 263 -8.13 19.91 -16.20
N VAL A 264 -7.55 18.77 -15.80
CA VAL A 264 -8.04 17.98 -14.67
C VAL A 264 -7.82 18.71 -13.34
N ALA A 265 -6.64 19.26 -13.09
CA ALA A 265 -6.35 20.03 -11.89
C ALA A 265 -7.24 21.28 -11.80
N GLY A 266 -7.40 22.00 -12.91
CA GLY A 266 -8.30 23.14 -13.03
C GLY A 266 -9.74 22.75 -12.73
N ALA A 267 -10.23 21.64 -13.27
CA ALA A 267 -11.57 21.15 -12.99
C ALA A 267 -11.78 20.74 -11.52
N LEU A 268 -10.80 20.08 -10.89
CA LEU A 268 -10.89 19.72 -9.47
C LEU A 268 -10.95 20.94 -8.56
N LEU A 269 -10.30 22.04 -8.95
CA LEU A 269 -10.08 23.23 -8.12
C LEU A 269 -10.87 24.47 -8.58
N HIS A 270 -11.68 24.40 -9.64
CA HIS A 270 -12.37 25.57 -10.20
C HIS A 270 -13.34 26.25 -9.22
N ASP A 271 -13.92 25.46 -8.31
CA ASP A 271 -14.85 25.89 -7.27
C ASP A 271 -14.19 25.98 -5.87
N LEU A 272 -12.85 26.08 -5.81
CA LEU A 272 -12.07 26.09 -4.56
C LEU A 272 -12.61 27.09 -3.51
N ALA A 273 -12.94 28.30 -3.94
CA ALA A 273 -13.43 29.37 -3.06
C ALA A 273 -14.96 29.56 -3.15
N LYS A 274 -15.72 28.48 -3.36
CA LYS A 274 -17.18 28.54 -3.51
C LYS A 274 -17.84 29.32 -2.36
N GLY A 275 -18.67 30.30 -2.71
CA GLY A 275 -19.38 31.15 -1.74
C GLY A 275 -18.73 32.54 -1.52
N ALA A 276 -17.51 32.77 -2.01
CA ALA A 276 -16.94 34.11 -2.08
C ALA A 276 -17.64 34.97 -3.16
N PRO A 277 -17.69 36.32 -3.02
CA PRO A 277 -18.32 37.21 -4.01
C PRO A 277 -17.79 37.06 -5.45
N ASP A 278 -16.50 36.73 -5.58
CA ASP A 278 -15.85 36.33 -6.82
C ASP A 278 -15.00 35.09 -6.54
N HIS A 279 -15.63 33.92 -6.58
CA HIS A 279 -14.98 32.66 -6.23
C HIS A 279 -13.86 32.29 -7.21
N ALA A 280 -13.96 32.68 -8.47
CA ALA A 280 -12.94 32.43 -9.48
C ALA A 280 -11.66 33.19 -9.16
N ALA A 281 -11.75 34.51 -8.92
CA ALA A 281 -10.59 35.31 -8.56
C ALA A 281 -10.03 34.96 -7.18
N ALA A 282 -10.89 34.62 -6.22
CA ALA A 282 -10.46 34.16 -4.90
C ALA A 282 -9.71 32.83 -4.97
N GLY A 283 -10.26 31.84 -5.70
CA GLY A 283 -9.61 30.55 -5.91
C GLY A 283 -8.27 30.68 -6.63
N ALA A 284 -8.20 31.53 -7.67
CA ALA A 284 -6.95 31.81 -8.38
C ALA A 284 -5.84 32.34 -7.46
N ARG A 285 -6.14 33.33 -6.60
CA ARG A 285 -5.15 33.86 -5.63
C ARG A 285 -4.66 32.79 -4.65
N MET A 286 -5.54 31.88 -4.22
CA MET A 286 -5.16 30.76 -3.33
C MET A 286 -4.21 29.80 -4.04
N LEU A 287 -4.46 29.50 -5.31
CA LEU A 287 -3.62 28.62 -6.12
C LEU A 287 -2.27 29.26 -6.47
N GLU A 288 -2.22 30.56 -6.74
CA GLU A 288 -0.97 31.31 -6.89
C GLU A 288 -0.12 31.24 -5.61
N ALA A 289 -0.74 31.43 -4.45
CA ALA A 289 -0.08 31.32 -3.15
C ALA A 289 0.39 29.87 -2.86
N ALA A 290 -0.37 28.87 -3.29
CA ALA A 290 -0.01 27.45 -3.21
C ALA A 290 1.13 27.06 -4.16
N GLY A 291 1.45 27.91 -5.15
CA GLY A 291 2.52 27.68 -6.13
C GLY A 291 2.09 27.08 -7.46
N PHE A 292 0.80 27.15 -7.81
CA PHE A 292 0.23 26.58 -9.03
C PHE A 292 -0.35 27.67 -9.96
N PRO A 293 0.48 28.59 -10.51
CA PRO A 293 0.00 29.72 -11.31
C PRO A 293 -0.70 29.30 -12.60
N ALA A 294 -0.28 28.19 -13.23
CA ALA A 294 -0.92 27.68 -14.45
C ALA A 294 -2.38 27.24 -14.18
N VAL A 295 -2.61 26.57 -13.06
CA VAL A 295 -3.96 26.19 -12.63
C VAL A 295 -4.75 27.41 -12.16
N ALA A 296 -4.10 28.37 -11.49
CA ALA A 296 -4.74 29.62 -11.10
C ALA A 296 -5.30 30.39 -12.30
N GLU A 297 -4.59 30.43 -13.43
CA GLU A 297 -5.07 31.06 -14.66
C GLU A 297 -6.34 30.36 -15.20
N ILE A 298 -6.36 29.03 -15.17
CA ILE A 298 -7.52 28.22 -15.57
C ILE A 298 -8.71 28.53 -14.66
N VAL A 299 -8.51 28.54 -13.34
CA VAL A 299 -9.55 28.85 -12.36
C VAL A 299 -10.02 30.31 -12.46
N ALA A 300 -9.16 31.27 -12.78
CA ALA A 300 -9.59 32.65 -13.00
C ALA A 300 -10.53 32.79 -14.21
N ARG A 301 -10.30 31.99 -15.26
CA ARG A 301 -11.02 32.07 -16.55
C ARG A 301 -12.19 31.09 -16.68
N HIS A 302 -12.36 30.15 -15.74
CA HIS A 302 -13.34 29.06 -15.90
C HIS A 302 -14.81 29.50 -15.97
N GLY A 303 -15.15 30.75 -15.59
CA GLY A 303 -16.52 31.28 -15.63
C GLY A 303 -16.88 32.02 -16.93
N ASP A 304 -15.85 32.47 -17.66
CA ASP A 304 -15.97 33.27 -18.89
C ASP A 304 -14.66 33.17 -19.69
N PRO A 305 -14.41 32.04 -20.39
CA PRO A 305 -13.19 31.88 -21.16
C PRO A 305 -13.27 32.81 -22.37
N ALA A 306 -12.19 33.56 -22.63
CA ALA A 306 -12.03 34.26 -23.90
C ALA A 306 -12.19 33.24 -25.05
N VAL A 307 -13.25 33.38 -25.85
CA VAL A 307 -13.53 32.48 -26.97
C VAL A 307 -12.53 32.79 -28.09
N ALA A 308 -11.42 32.07 -28.12
CA ALA A 308 -10.40 32.22 -29.15
C ALA A 308 -10.81 31.50 -30.45
N SER A 309 -10.42 32.04 -31.61
CA SER A 309 -10.68 31.48 -32.94
C SER A 309 -9.83 30.24 -33.28
N GLY A 310 -9.44 29.45 -32.28
CA GLY A 310 -8.45 28.37 -32.38
C GLY A 310 -8.84 27.10 -31.63
N ALA A 311 -7.89 26.18 -31.43
CA ALA A 311 -8.13 24.98 -30.63
C ALA A 311 -8.39 25.38 -29.16
N PRO A 312 -9.37 24.74 -28.47
CA PRO A 312 -9.66 25.04 -27.08
C PRO A 312 -8.43 24.82 -26.19
N ASP A 313 -8.14 25.78 -25.30
CA ASP A 313 -7.13 25.61 -24.26
C ASP A 313 -7.72 24.88 -23.03
N ALA A 314 -6.88 24.59 -22.03
CA ALA A 314 -7.33 23.91 -20.81
C ALA A 314 -8.44 24.69 -20.07
N ALA A 315 -8.42 26.03 -20.10
CA ALA A 315 -9.46 26.87 -19.49
C ALA A 315 -10.80 26.75 -20.21
N ALA A 316 -10.80 26.75 -21.54
CA ALA A 316 -11.99 26.52 -22.35
C ALA A 316 -12.56 25.11 -22.14
N VAL A 317 -11.70 24.10 -22.00
CA VAL A 317 -12.11 22.73 -21.67
C VAL A 317 -12.79 22.66 -20.31
N VAL A 318 -12.21 23.26 -19.27
CA VAL A 318 -12.80 23.28 -17.92
C VAL A 318 -14.14 24.03 -17.91
N TYR A 319 -14.24 25.17 -18.63
CA TYR A 319 -15.50 25.89 -18.78
C TYR A 319 -16.58 25.00 -19.41
N LEU A 320 -16.27 24.32 -20.52
CA LEU A 320 -17.24 23.44 -21.18
C LEU A 320 -17.62 22.27 -20.27
N ALA A 321 -16.65 21.65 -19.58
CA ALA A 321 -16.89 20.55 -18.66
C ALA A 321 -17.85 20.94 -17.52
N ASP A 322 -17.67 22.11 -16.90
CA ASP A 322 -18.58 22.64 -15.87
C ASP A 322 -20.00 22.85 -16.42
N LYS A 323 -20.15 23.30 -17.67
CA LYS A 323 -21.49 23.47 -18.26
C LYS A 323 -22.16 22.15 -18.65
N LEU A 324 -21.40 21.07 -18.81
CA LEU A 324 -21.92 19.73 -19.08
C LEU A 324 -22.19 18.93 -17.81
N VAL A 325 -21.92 19.49 -16.64
CA VAL A 325 -22.16 18.85 -15.34
C VAL A 325 -23.06 19.73 -14.49
N ARG A 326 -24.06 19.13 -13.88
CA ARG A 326 -24.88 19.77 -12.86
C ARG A 326 -24.88 18.87 -11.63
N GLU A 327 -24.42 19.41 -10.51
CA GLU A 327 -24.12 18.62 -9.32
C GLU A 327 -23.10 17.53 -9.68
N GLU A 328 -23.53 16.28 -9.73
CA GLU A 328 -22.72 15.10 -10.04
C GLU A 328 -23.28 14.36 -11.26
N VAL A 329 -24.04 15.02 -12.13
CA VAL A 329 -24.70 14.37 -13.28
C VAL A 329 -24.40 15.11 -14.57
N ARG A 330 -24.07 14.36 -15.63
CA ARG A 330 -23.90 14.90 -16.98
C ARG A 330 -25.24 15.40 -17.52
N VAL A 331 -25.25 16.62 -18.06
CA VAL A 331 -26.41 17.25 -18.68
C VAL A 331 -26.04 17.86 -20.03
N SER A 332 -27.00 18.01 -20.94
CA SER A 332 -26.78 18.76 -22.17
C SER A 332 -26.67 20.26 -21.89
N LEU A 333 -26.02 21.01 -22.77
CA LEU A 333 -25.93 22.47 -22.66
C LEU A 333 -27.33 23.10 -22.60
N ASP A 334 -28.27 22.64 -23.43
CA ASP A 334 -29.64 23.14 -23.40
C ASP A 334 -30.31 22.88 -22.05
N ALA A 335 -30.14 21.68 -21.47
CA ALA A 335 -30.67 21.35 -20.15
C ALA A 335 -30.00 22.16 -19.02
N ARG A 336 -28.70 22.48 -19.14
CA ARG A 336 -27.96 23.30 -18.17
C ARG A 336 -28.47 24.75 -18.15
N PHE A 337 -28.69 25.34 -19.32
CA PHE A 337 -28.99 26.76 -19.46
C PHE A 337 -30.49 27.08 -19.46
N ARG A 338 -31.38 26.12 -19.79
CA ARG A 338 -32.85 26.31 -19.80
C ARG A 338 -33.40 27.01 -18.55
N PRO A 339 -33.08 26.57 -17.32
CA PRO A 339 -33.64 27.20 -16.12
C PRO A 339 -33.23 28.67 -15.95
N ALA A 340 -32.03 29.03 -16.40
CA ALA A 340 -31.54 30.41 -16.32
C ALA A 340 -32.22 31.29 -17.39
N LEU A 341 -32.35 30.79 -18.61
CA LEU A 341 -33.03 31.51 -19.70
C LEU A 341 -34.50 31.78 -19.37
N ASP A 342 -35.20 30.79 -18.81
CA ASP A 342 -36.61 30.93 -18.42
C ASP A 342 -36.76 31.90 -17.24
N ARG A 343 -35.86 31.82 -16.24
CA ARG A 343 -35.87 32.71 -15.07
C ARG A 343 -35.62 34.17 -15.42
N PHE A 344 -34.78 34.43 -16.42
CA PHE A 344 -34.37 35.79 -16.81
C PHE A 344 -35.15 36.33 -18.01
N ALA A 345 -36.24 35.67 -18.44
CA ALA A 345 -37.02 36.09 -19.60
C ALA A 345 -37.47 37.57 -19.54
N ASP A 346 -37.77 38.07 -18.35
CA ASP A 346 -38.22 39.45 -18.10
C ASP A 346 -37.09 40.43 -17.72
N ASP A 347 -35.83 39.97 -17.68
CA ASP A 347 -34.63 40.79 -17.45
C ASP A 347 -33.73 40.75 -18.71
N PRO A 348 -33.84 41.75 -19.62
CA PRO A 348 -33.10 41.76 -20.88
C PRO A 348 -31.57 41.67 -20.71
N ALA A 349 -31.02 42.23 -19.63
CA ALA A 349 -29.58 42.25 -19.40
C ALA A 349 -29.09 40.88 -18.91
N ALA A 350 -29.81 40.26 -17.97
CA ALA A 350 -29.48 38.93 -17.47
C ALA A 350 -29.74 37.84 -18.53
N LEU A 351 -30.80 37.97 -19.33
CA LEU A 351 -31.07 37.08 -20.47
C LEU A 351 -29.96 37.15 -21.50
N ALA A 352 -29.54 38.36 -21.90
CA ALA A 352 -28.43 38.54 -22.83
C ALA A 352 -27.13 37.91 -22.29
N ALA A 353 -26.86 38.02 -20.99
CA ALA A 353 -25.69 37.39 -20.37
C ALA A 353 -25.77 35.85 -20.35
N ALA A 354 -26.94 35.27 -20.06
CA ALA A 354 -27.15 33.83 -20.09
C ALA A 354 -27.03 33.27 -21.52
N THR A 355 -27.60 33.97 -22.51
CA THR A 355 -27.50 33.62 -23.94
C THR A 355 -26.06 33.65 -24.43
N ARG A 356 -25.29 34.70 -24.13
CA ARG A 356 -23.87 34.77 -24.51
C ARG A 356 -23.05 33.59 -23.97
N ARG A 357 -23.30 33.17 -22.72
CA ARG A 357 -22.60 32.02 -22.12
C ARG A 357 -22.97 30.69 -22.79
N LEU A 358 -24.23 30.50 -23.17
CA LEU A 358 -24.67 29.34 -23.93
C LEU A 358 -24.01 29.31 -25.31
N GLU A 359 -23.97 30.45 -26.01
CA GLU A 359 -23.29 30.57 -27.30
C GLU A 359 -21.79 30.27 -27.18
N ALA A 360 -21.11 30.83 -26.17
CA ALA A 360 -19.71 30.52 -25.89
C ALA A 360 -19.49 29.00 -25.65
N ALA A 361 -20.35 28.36 -24.86
CA ALA A 361 -20.25 26.92 -24.60
C ALA A 361 -20.45 26.09 -25.88
N ARG A 362 -21.37 26.50 -26.75
CA ARG A 362 -21.59 25.85 -28.06
C ARG A 362 -20.40 26.03 -29.00
N VAL A 363 -19.75 27.19 -29.00
CA VAL A 363 -18.53 27.41 -29.80
C VAL A 363 -17.40 26.50 -29.33
N VAL A 364 -17.17 26.39 -28.02
CA VAL A 364 -16.15 25.48 -27.48
C VAL A 364 -16.51 24.02 -27.78
N ALA A 365 -17.78 23.63 -27.62
CA ALA A 365 -18.24 22.28 -27.95
C ALA A 365 -17.98 21.92 -29.43
N ALA A 366 -18.35 22.80 -30.36
CA ALA A 366 -18.12 22.61 -31.78
C ALA A 366 -16.61 22.49 -32.11
N ALA A 367 -15.77 23.27 -31.43
CA ALA A 367 -14.32 23.18 -31.60
C ALA A 367 -13.75 21.85 -31.08
N VAL A 368 -14.27 21.31 -29.96
CA VAL A 368 -13.90 19.98 -29.46
C VAL A 368 -14.35 18.89 -30.43
N GLU A 369 -15.61 18.91 -30.87
CA GLU A 369 -16.14 17.92 -31.83
C GLU A 369 -15.36 17.92 -33.14
N ALA A 370 -14.98 19.10 -33.65
CA ALA A 370 -14.16 19.23 -34.85
C ALA A 370 -12.78 18.57 -34.70
N ARG A 371 -12.21 18.54 -33.48
CA ARG A 371 -10.93 17.84 -33.21
C ARG A 371 -11.10 16.37 -32.90
N ALA A 372 -12.17 15.99 -32.22
CA ALA A 372 -12.48 14.61 -31.90
C ALA A 372 -12.96 13.80 -33.12
N CYS A 373 -13.45 14.49 -34.16
CA CYS A 373 -14.14 13.89 -35.32
C CYS A 373 -15.37 13.05 -34.96
N ILE A 374 -15.92 13.23 -33.75
CA ILE A 374 -17.13 12.60 -33.24
C ILE A 374 -17.95 13.63 -32.45
N GLY A 375 -19.26 13.42 -32.37
CA GLY A 375 -20.15 14.29 -31.59
C GLY A 375 -19.91 14.19 -30.08
N LEU A 376 -20.22 15.26 -29.36
CA LEU A 376 -19.95 15.41 -27.92
C LEU A 376 -20.62 14.33 -27.07
N ASP A 377 -21.85 13.94 -27.43
CA ASP A 377 -22.58 12.89 -26.70
C ASP A 377 -21.88 11.53 -26.81
N ALA A 378 -21.35 11.20 -27.99
CA ALA A 378 -20.58 9.98 -28.25
C ALA A 378 -19.19 10.03 -27.61
N LEU A 379 -18.53 11.19 -27.64
CA LEU A 379 -17.24 11.40 -26.99
C LEU A 379 -17.31 11.20 -25.46
N LEU A 380 -18.45 11.55 -24.87
CA LEU A 380 -18.69 11.51 -23.43
C LEU A 380 -19.54 10.31 -23.00
N ASP A 381 -19.77 9.34 -23.88
CA ASP A 381 -20.48 8.11 -23.52
C ASP A 381 -19.69 7.28 -22.51
N GLY A 382 -20.38 6.71 -21.53
CA GLY A 382 -19.77 5.93 -20.44
C GLY A 382 -18.88 6.72 -19.46
N VAL A 383 -18.84 8.06 -19.52
CA VAL A 383 -18.06 8.89 -18.58
C VAL A 383 -18.78 8.98 -17.23
N SER A 384 -18.20 8.34 -16.21
CA SER A 384 -18.69 8.43 -14.83
C SER A 384 -18.42 9.83 -14.24
N PRO A 385 -19.37 10.44 -13.52
CA PRO A 385 -19.23 11.75 -12.89
C PRO A 385 -18.47 11.73 -11.55
N LEU A 386 -17.65 10.71 -11.27
CA LEU A 386 -16.65 10.78 -10.21
C LEU A 386 -15.29 10.54 -10.87
N PRO A 387 -14.33 11.46 -10.76
CA PRO A 387 -12.98 11.19 -11.12
C PRO A 387 -12.43 10.24 -10.05
N PRO A 388 -11.53 9.36 -10.44
CA PRO A 388 -10.87 8.50 -9.48
C PRO A 388 -10.24 9.35 -8.37
N ALA A 389 -10.55 9.05 -7.12
CA ALA A 389 -9.84 9.61 -5.97
C ALA A 389 -8.36 9.25 -6.12
N ALA A 390 -7.56 10.19 -6.61
CA ALA A 390 -6.13 10.04 -6.90
C ALA A 390 -5.74 8.61 -7.31
N ALA A 391 -6.42 8.04 -8.32
CA ALA A 391 -5.86 6.91 -9.06
C ALA A 391 -4.98 7.52 -10.13
N GLU A 392 -3.70 7.15 -10.10
CA GLU A 392 -2.86 7.15 -11.29
C GLU A 392 -3.71 6.63 -12.46
N ALA A 393 -3.74 7.42 -13.54
CA ALA A 393 -4.60 7.28 -14.72
C ALA A 393 -5.28 5.90 -14.83
N GLU A 394 -6.59 5.85 -14.57
CA GLU A 394 -7.36 4.64 -14.88
C GLU A 394 -7.22 4.37 -16.38
N PRO A 395 -6.64 3.23 -16.75
CA PRO A 395 -6.46 2.91 -18.14
C PRO A 395 -7.84 2.44 -18.64
N GLY A 396 -8.17 2.71 -19.91
CA GLY A 396 -9.52 2.55 -20.48
C GLY A 396 -10.18 1.17 -20.29
N PRO A 397 -11.42 0.96 -20.76
CA PRO A 397 -12.26 -0.22 -20.47
C PRO A 397 -11.71 -1.61 -20.90
N ASP A 398 -10.47 -1.68 -21.37
CA ASP A 398 -9.72 -2.88 -21.75
C ASP A 398 -8.24 -2.79 -21.35
N ALA A 399 -7.88 -1.94 -20.40
CA ALA A 399 -6.50 -1.55 -20.25
C ALA A 399 -5.78 -2.31 -19.12
N ALA A 400 -4.55 -2.69 -19.43
CA ALA A 400 -3.70 -3.44 -18.54
C ALA A 400 -3.35 -2.59 -17.31
N LEU A 401 -3.77 -3.05 -16.13
CA LEU A 401 -3.33 -2.54 -14.82
C LEU A 401 -1.86 -2.87 -14.53
N GLY A 402 -1.28 -3.76 -15.32
CA GLY A 402 0.13 -4.14 -15.28
C GLY A 402 0.35 -5.51 -15.90
N THR A 403 1.58 -5.76 -16.33
CA THR A 403 2.01 -7.05 -16.88
C THR A 403 2.73 -7.90 -15.83
N THR A 404 2.70 -9.21 -16.02
CA THR A 404 3.40 -10.21 -15.22
C THR A 404 3.68 -11.43 -16.10
N GLU A 405 4.22 -12.47 -15.51
CA GLU A 405 4.28 -13.80 -16.10
C GLU A 405 3.37 -14.75 -15.31
N SER A 406 2.97 -15.85 -15.94
CA SER A 406 2.11 -16.88 -15.37
C SER A 406 2.52 -18.26 -15.86
N ALA A 407 1.85 -19.30 -15.38
CA ALA A 407 1.92 -20.65 -15.94
C ALA A 407 0.70 -20.92 -16.83
N CYS A 408 0.90 -21.65 -17.93
CA CYS A 408 -0.19 -22.18 -18.73
C CYS A 408 -0.99 -23.22 -17.91
N PRO A 409 -2.33 -23.13 -17.84
CA PRO A 409 -3.14 -24.11 -17.12
C PRO A 409 -3.07 -25.55 -17.65
N VAL A 410 -2.58 -25.73 -18.88
CA VAL A 410 -2.50 -27.04 -19.55
C VAL A 410 -1.10 -27.63 -19.46
N CYS A 411 -0.07 -26.93 -19.96
CA CYS A 411 1.30 -27.47 -20.01
C CYS A 411 2.25 -26.89 -18.95
N LEU A 412 1.77 -26.01 -18.08
CA LEU A 412 2.56 -25.30 -17.04
C LEU A 412 3.75 -24.48 -17.55
N ARG A 413 3.92 -24.33 -18.87
CA ARG A 413 4.94 -23.44 -19.46
C ARG A 413 4.75 -22.01 -18.93
N ARG A 414 5.86 -21.32 -18.65
CA ARG A 414 5.84 -19.90 -18.33
C ARG A 414 5.39 -19.09 -19.54
N ILE A 415 4.39 -18.24 -19.36
CA ILE A 415 3.76 -17.44 -20.42
C ILE A 415 3.52 -16.00 -19.94
N PRO A 416 3.50 -15.01 -20.86
CA PRO A 416 3.13 -13.64 -20.53
C PRO A 416 1.69 -13.57 -20.01
N ALA A 417 1.45 -12.66 -19.06
CA ALA A 417 0.14 -12.40 -18.51
C ALA A 417 -0.05 -10.90 -18.23
N ALA A 418 -1.31 -10.46 -18.20
CA ALA A 418 -1.68 -9.09 -17.88
C ALA A 418 -2.86 -9.07 -16.92
N ARG A 419 -2.79 -8.18 -15.92
CA ARG A 419 -3.92 -7.83 -15.08
C ARG A 419 -4.74 -6.79 -15.84
N VAL A 420 -6.00 -7.06 -16.11
CA VAL A 420 -6.87 -6.17 -16.89
C VAL A 420 -8.11 -5.81 -16.10
N ALA A 421 -8.48 -4.53 -16.13
CA ALA A 421 -9.72 -4.06 -15.54
C ALA A 421 -10.87 -4.16 -16.55
N GLU A 422 -11.98 -4.78 -16.16
CA GLU A 422 -13.18 -4.86 -16.98
C GLU A 422 -14.43 -4.75 -16.10
N GLY A 423 -15.26 -3.73 -16.34
CA GLY A 423 -16.54 -3.57 -15.61
C GLY A 423 -16.41 -3.43 -14.08
N GLY A 424 -15.26 -2.95 -13.59
CA GLY A 424 -14.95 -2.82 -12.15
C GLY A 424 -14.34 -4.07 -11.50
N ASP A 425 -14.26 -5.17 -12.25
CA ASP A 425 -13.56 -6.40 -11.85
C ASP A 425 -12.16 -6.43 -12.47
N VAL A 426 -11.27 -7.24 -11.90
CA VAL A 426 -9.92 -7.46 -12.44
C VAL A 426 -9.74 -8.92 -12.82
N PHE A 427 -9.24 -9.13 -14.02
CA PHE A 427 -8.94 -10.44 -14.59
C PHE A 427 -7.45 -10.59 -14.83
N LEU A 428 -6.95 -11.82 -14.73
CA LEU A 428 -5.66 -12.22 -15.27
C LEU A 428 -5.88 -12.81 -16.66
N ARG A 429 -5.45 -12.09 -17.71
CA ARG A 429 -5.43 -12.57 -19.10
C ARG A 429 -4.03 -13.12 -19.41
N LYS A 430 -3.96 -14.24 -20.11
CA LYS A 430 -2.70 -14.86 -20.53
C LYS A 430 -2.88 -15.68 -21.79
N THR A 431 -1.84 -15.76 -22.60
CA THR A 431 -1.89 -16.40 -23.91
C THR A 431 -0.78 -17.45 -24.00
N CYS A 432 -1.16 -18.70 -24.26
CA CYS A 432 -0.24 -19.79 -24.53
C CYS A 432 -0.16 -20.02 -26.05
N PRO A 433 1.05 -20.09 -26.64
CA PRO A 433 1.21 -20.36 -28.08
C PRO A 433 0.57 -21.68 -28.55
N GLU A 434 0.43 -22.67 -27.64
CA GLU A 434 -0.11 -23.99 -27.94
C GLU A 434 -1.57 -24.17 -27.53
N HIS A 435 -2.00 -23.50 -26.46
CA HIS A 435 -3.29 -23.75 -25.82
C HIS A 435 -4.25 -22.55 -25.85
N GLY A 436 -3.86 -21.46 -26.51
CA GLY A 436 -4.70 -20.27 -26.70
C GLY A 436 -4.80 -19.37 -25.48
N ASP A 437 -5.88 -18.60 -25.43
CA ASP A 437 -6.12 -17.56 -24.43
C ASP A 437 -6.85 -18.08 -23.20
N PHE A 438 -6.42 -17.60 -22.04
CA PHE A 438 -7.08 -17.80 -20.76
C PHE A 438 -7.35 -16.45 -20.13
N LYS A 439 -8.55 -16.30 -19.57
CA LYS A 439 -8.95 -15.14 -18.79
C LYS A 439 -9.63 -15.64 -17.53
N THR A 440 -9.22 -15.14 -16.37
CA THR A 440 -9.76 -15.60 -15.09
C THR A 440 -9.86 -14.45 -14.12
N VAL A 441 -10.99 -14.34 -13.43
CA VAL A 441 -11.20 -13.31 -12.41
C VAL A 441 -10.24 -13.48 -11.24
N ILE A 442 -9.62 -12.38 -10.83
CA ILE A 442 -8.73 -12.32 -9.65
C ILE A 442 -9.21 -11.31 -8.60
N TRP A 443 -10.15 -10.43 -8.95
CA TRP A 443 -10.69 -9.42 -8.05
C TRP A 443 -12.10 -8.99 -8.48
N ARG A 444 -13.06 -8.88 -7.55
CA ARG A 444 -14.42 -8.42 -7.86
C ARG A 444 -14.89 -7.24 -7.02
N GLY A 445 -15.03 -6.08 -7.67
CA GLY A 445 -15.53 -4.86 -7.05
C GLY A 445 -14.68 -4.33 -5.91
N ALA A 446 -15.34 -3.76 -4.88
CA ALA A 446 -14.71 -3.03 -3.79
C ALA A 446 -14.27 -3.92 -2.61
N PRO A 447 -13.15 -3.62 -1.93
CA PRO A 447 -12.26 -2.46 -2.14
C PRO A 447 -11.52 -2.54 -3.48
N ALA A 448 -11.21 -1.40 -4.10
CA ALA A 448 -10.62 -1.36 -5.45
C ALA A 448 -9.24 -2.04 -5.50
N TYR A 449 -8.96 -2.79 -6.56
CA TYR A 449 -7.72 -3.56 -6.73
C TYR A 449 -6.46 -2.71 -6.51
N ALA A 450 -6.33 -1.59 -7.24
CA ALA A 450 -5.18 -0.70 -7.14
C ALA A 450 -5.02 -0.08 -5.73
N ALA A 451 -6.12 0.25 -5.05
CA ALA A 451 -6.07 0.81 -3.70
C ALA A 451 -5.60 -0.23 -2.68
N TRP A 452 -6.05 -1.47 -2.82
CA TRP A 452 -5.63 -2.59 -1.96
C TRP A 452 -4.13 -2.88 -2.09
N GLY A 453 -3.59 -2.77 -3.30
CA GLY A 453 -2.18 -3.04 -3.59
C GLY A 453 -1.18 -1.98 -3.13
N ARG A 454 -1.59 -0.80 -2.64
CA ARG A 454 -0.66 0.28 -2.26
C ARG A 454 0.23 -0.04 -1.06
N SER A 455 -0.14 -1.04 -0.26
CA SER A 455 0.62 -1.51 0.89
C SER A 455 1.52 -2.68 0.49
N VAL A 456 2.57 -2.43 -0.31
CA VAL A 456 3.56 -3.47 -0.64
C VAL A 456 4.65 -3.48 0.42
N ALA A 457 4.85 -4.62 1.08
CA ALA A 457 5.99 -4.83 1.95
C ALA A 457 7.30 -4.63 1.17
N ALA A 458 8.27 -3.93 1.75
CA ALA A 458 9.60 -3.82 1.15
C ALA A 458 10.17 -5.22 0.87
N PRO A 459 10.83 -5.45 -0.28
CA PRO A 459 11.45 -6.73 -0.58
C PRO A 459 12.46 -7.11 0.51
N ALA A 460 12.32 -8.31 1.08
CA ALA A 460 13.29 -8.90 2.00
C ALA A 460 13.93 -10.12 1.32
N HIS A 461 14.84 -9.87 0.37
CA HIS A 461 15.49 -10.92 -0.42
C HIS A 461 16.19 -11.96 0.46
N PRO A 462 16.12 -13.27 0.13
CA PRO A 462 16.82 -14.32 0.86
C PRO A 462 18.30 -14.03 1.07
N ALA A 463 18.77 -14.09 2.33
CA ALA A 463 20.19 -13.85 2.64
C ALA A 463 21.10 -14.98 2.10
N THR A 464 20.51 -16.14 1.80
CA THR A 464 21.18 -17.26 1.14
C THR A 464 20.18 -17.87 0.16
N CYS A 465 20.57 -17.94 -1.11
CA CYS A 465 19.76 -18.59 -2.13
C CYS A 465 20.08 -20.09 -2.17
N ALA A 466 19.07 -20.95 -2.10
CA ALA A 466 19.28 -22.41 -2.10
C ALA A 466 19.21 -23.04 -3.51
N THR A 467 18.83 -22.25 -4.53
CA THR A 467 18.82 -22.65 -5.94
C THR A 467 19.40 -21.58 -6.85
N GLU A 468 20.16 -22.02 -7.86
CA GLU A 468 20.56 -21.21 -9.01
C GLU A 468 19.38 -21.05 -9.98
N ALA A 469 19.35 -19.95 -10.74
CA ALA A 469 18.31 -19.69 -11.73
C ALA A 469 18.76 -20.21 -13.11
N ASP A 470 18.13 -21.29 -13.58
CA ASP A 470 18.37 -21.93 -14.88
C ASP A 470 17.15 -21.73 -15.81
N ARG A 471 16.01 -22.34 -15.46
CA ARG A 471 14.70 -22.19 -16.13
C ARG A 471 13.87 -21.02 -15.60
N GLY A 472 14.25 -20.44 -14.46
CA GLY A 472 13.61 -19.31 -13.79
C GLY A 472 12.34 -19.67 -13.02
N CYS A 473 11.69 -18.67 -12.40
CA CYS A 473 10.42 -18.86 -11.68
C CYS A 473 9.30 -19.33 -12.64
N PRO A 474 8.43 -20.31 -12.30
CA PRO A 474 8.32 -21.04 -11.03
C PRO A 474 9.03 -22.40 -11.05
N PHE A 475 10.02 -22.63 -11.92
CA PHE A 475 10.65 -23.93 -12.16
C PHE A 475 11.86 -24.22 -11.27
N ASP A 476 12.57 -23.17 -10.83
CA ASP A 476 13.76 -23.28 -9.97
C ASP A 476 13.54 -22.69 -8.57
N CYS A 477 12.29 -22.59 -8.14
CA CYS A 477 11.94 -22.10 -6.82
C CYS A 477 12.63 -22.88 -5.69
N GLY A 478 13.02 -22.14 -4.64
CA GLY A 478 13.84 -22.64 -3.54
C GLY A 478 14.54 -21.51 -2.78
N LEU A 479 13.81 -20.43 -2.46
CA LEU A 479 14.40 -19.12 -2.12
C LEU A 479 15.49 -18.72 -3.14
N CYS A 480 15.10 -18.52 -4.40
CA CYS A 480 16.02 -18.18 -5.48
C CYS A 480 16.37 -16.68 -5.50
N PRO A 481 17.34 -16.22 -6.31
CA PRO A 481 17.73 -14.80 -6.39
C PRO A 481 16.58 -13.86 -6.79
N GLU A 482 15.61 -14.34 -7.57
CA GLU A 482 14.41 -13.58 -7.95
C GLU A 482 13.36 -13.49 -6.83
N HIS A 483 13.52 -14.25 -5.74
CA HIS A 483 12.59 -14.27 -4.64
C HIS A 483 12.77 -13.03 -3.75
N ARG A 484 11.67 -12.37 -3.40
CA ARG A 484 11.62 -11.03 -2.82
C ARG A 484 11.20 -11.02 -1.35
N GLN A 485 11.02 -12.18 -0.73
CA GLN A 485 10.63 -12.27 0.69
C GLN A 485 11.34 -13.40 1.43
N GLN A 486 11.46 -13.24 2.75
CA GLN A 486 11.95 -14.29 3.65
C GLN A 486 10.82 -15.23 4.05
N SER A 487 11.17 -16.47 4.42
CA SER A 487 10.20 -17.39 5.01
C SER A 487 9.68 -16.88 6.36
N CYS A 488 8.37 -16.75 6.49
CA CYS A 488 7.67 -16.52 7.74
C CYS A 488 7.18 -17.85 8.34
N CYS A 489 6.53 -18.66 7.50
CA CYS A 489 5.98 -19.95 7.86
C CYS A 489 6.53 -21.03 6.92
N VAL A 490 6.98 -22.15 7.48
CA VAL A 490 7.47 -23.29 6.71
C VAL A 490 6.62 -24.51 7.01
N LEU A 491 6.01 -25.05 5.97
CA LEU A 491 5.28 -26.30 6.00
C LEU A 491 6.25 -27.47 5.89
N VAL A 492 6.12 -28.40 6.81
CA VAL A 492 6.81 -29.69 6.76
C VAL A 492 5.74 -30.76 6.55
N GLU A 493 5.67 -31.32 5.35
CA GLU A 493 4.77 -32.43 5.06
C GLU A 493 5.29 -33.70 5.72
N VAL A 494 4.56 -34.17 6.74
CA VAL A 494 4.95 -35.35 7.53
C VAL A 494 4.26 -36.62 7.08
N THR A 495 3.23 -36.53 6.24
CA THR A 495 2.42 -37.68 5.81
C THR A 495 1.71 -37.40 4.49
N GLN A 496 1.51 -38.44 3.68
CA GLN A 496 0.63 -38.42 2.51
C GLN A 496 -0.67 -39.18 2.76
N ARG A 497 -0.78 -39.85 3.91
CA ARG A 497 -2.00 -40.51 4.36
C ARG A 497 -3.01 -39.47 4.82
N CYS A 498 -4.27 -39.70 4.49
CA CYS A 498 -5.41 -38.97 5.01
C CYS A 498 -6.55 -39.96 5.29
N ASN A 499 -7.28 -39.75 6.38
CA ASN A 499 -8.45 -40.53 6.77
C ASN A 499 -9.78 -39.87 6.29
N LEU A 500 -9.69 -38.94 5.33
CA LEU A 500 -10.80 -38.36 4.58
C LEU A 500 -10.54 -38.46 3.06
N ALA A 501 -11.60 -38.57 2.27
CA ALA A 501 -11.53 -38.69 0.81
C ALA A 501 -12.22 -37.48 0.12
N CYS A 502 -11.72 -36.27 0.37
CA CYS A 502 -12.37 -35.04 -0.09
C CYS A 502 -12.38 -34.92 -1.63
N PRO A 503 -13.51 -34.53 -2.26
CA PRO A 503 -13.58 -34.33 -3.72
C PRO A 503 -12.57 -33.28 -4.24
N VAL A 504 -12.39 -32.19 -3.49
CA VAL A 504 -11.34 -31.20 -3.70
C VAL A 504 -10.30 -31.35 -2.58
N CYS A 505 -9.03 -31.56 -2.93
CA CYS A 505 -7.97 -31.77 -1.96
C CYS A 505 -6.69 -31.03 -2.38
N PHE A 506 -6.36 -30.00 -1.60
CA PHE A 506 -5.17 -29.17 -1.75
C PHE A 506 -3.87 -29.98 -1.77
N ALA A 507 -3.72 -30.92 -0.82
CA ALA A 507 -2.55 -31.78 -0.71
C ALA A 507 -2.60 -33.03 -1.62
N SER A 508 -3.69 -33.21 -2.38
CA SER A 508 -3.94 -34.38 -3.24
C SER A 508 -3.76 -35.75 -2.53
N SER A 509 -3.99 -35.79 -1.22
CA SER A 509 -3.65 -36.94 -0.36
C SER A 509 -4.70 -38.05 -0.38
N GLY A 510 -4.34 -39.20 0.22
CA GLY A 510 -5.17 -40.42 0.21
C GLY A 510 -4.81 -41.43 -0.89
N ARG A 511 -3.64 -41.26 -1.54
CA ARG A 511 -3.05 -42.21 -2.48
C ARG A 511 -1.84 -42.91 -1.84
N ALA A 512 -1.55 -44.14 -2.23
CA ALA A 512 -0.57 -45.03 -1.60
C ALA A 512 0.90 -44.62 -1.84
N ALA A 513 1.31 -43.46 -1.32
CA ALA A 513 2.71 -43.08 -1.20
C ALA A 513 3.20 -43.35 0.24
N PRO A 514 4.43 -43.88 0.43
CA PRO A 514 4.99 -44.07 1.76
C PRO A 514 5.24 -42.70 2.42
N ASP A 515 4.90 -42.61 3.70
CA ASP A 515 5.21 -41.43 4.52
C ASP A 515 6.73 -41.28 4.68
N PRO A 516 7.24 -40.05 4.80
CA PRO A 516 8.63 -39.84 5.20
C PRO A 516 8.86 -40.43 6.61
N GLY A 517 10.00 -41.10 6.79
CA GLY A 517 10.41 -41.63 8.09
C GLY A 517 10.74 -40.52 9.09
N PHE A 518 10.75 -40.84 10.38
CA PHE A 518 11.10 -39.87 11.43
C PHE A 518 12.46 -39.20 11.19
N ASP A 519 13.48 -39.97 10.82
CA ASP A 519 14.83 -39.46 10.57
C ASP A 519 14.89 -38.52 9.36
N GLU A 520 14.07 -38.75 8.34
CA GLU A 520 13.97 -37.88 7.18
C GLU A 520 13.35 -36.53 7.58
N ILE A 521 12.26 -36.55 8.35
CA ILE A 521 11.62 -35.35 8.89
C ILE A 521 12.61 -34.60 9.81
N ALA A 522 13.34 -35.33 10.65
CA ALA A 522 14.34 -34.79 11.54
C ALA A 522 15.48 -34.10 10.77
N ALA A 523 15.97 -34.72 9.69
CA ALA A 523 16.99 -34.14 8.83
C ALA A 523 16.51 -32.83 8.20
N ARG A 524 15.26 -32.77 7.73
CA ARG A 524 14.66 -31.54 7.18
C ARG A 524 14.56 -30.43 8.23
N LEU A 525 14.07 -30.73 9.43
CA LEU A 525 13.97 -29.77 10.53
C LEU A 525 15.34 -29.25 10.98
N ARG A 526 16.36 -30.13 11.07
CA ARG A 526 17.74 -29.73 11.39
C ARG A 526 18.34 -28.85 10.29
N ALA A 527 18.14 -29.20 9.02
CA ALA A 527 18.60 -28.39 7.89
C ALA A 527 17.97 -26.99 7.91
N LEU A 528 16.66 -26.91 8.18
CA LEU A 528 15.97 -25.63 8.33
C LEU A 528 16.53 -24.82 9.50
N ARG A 529 16.79 -25.44 10.65
CA ARG A 529 17.37 -24.75 11.81
C ARG A 529 18.81 -24.28 11.56
N ALA A 530 19.59 -25.04 10.80
CA ALA A 530 20.98 -24.71 10.45
C ALA A 530 21.10 -23.41 9.64
N THR A 531 20.02 -22.93 9.02
CA THR A 531 19.99 -21.60 8.38
C THR A 531 20.12 -20.44 9.38
N GLY A 532 20.06 -20.71 10.69
CA GLY A 532 20.15 -19.71 11.76
C GLY A 532 18.87 -18.88 11.95
N ARG A 533 17.84 -19.14 11.14
CA ARG A 533 16.61 -18.33 11.10
C ARG A 533 15.52 -18.89 12.00
N GLN A 534 14.72 -17.98 12.53
CA GLN A 534 13.49 -18.32 13.23
C GLN A 534 12.33 -18.33 12.23
N VAL A 535 11.57 -19.42 12.19
CA VAL A 535 10.34 -19.55 11.39
C VAL A 535 9.25 -20.23 12.21
N ASN A 536 8.00 -20.00 11.83
CA ASN A 536 6.88 -20.76 12.35
C ASN A 536 6.80 -22.10 11.60
N ILE A 537 6.73 -23.21 12.34
CA ILE A 537 6.62 -24.55 11.74
C ILE A 537 5.16 -24.94 11.66
N GLN A 538 4.71 -25.33 10.46
CA GLN A 538 3.41 -25.93 10.27
C GLN A 538 3.56 -27.38 9.80
N LEU A 539 3.24 -28.32 10.68
CA LEU A 539 3.19 -29.75 10.34
C LEU A 539 1.94 -29.99 9.49
N SER A 540 2.16 -30.44 8.26
CA SER A 540 1.13 -30.54 7.22
C SER A 540 1.26 -31.84 6.41
N GLY A 541 0.63 -31.91 5.25
CA GLY A 541 0.50 -33.09 4.39
C GLY A 541 -0.96 -33.51 4.28
N GLY A 542 -1.23 -34.82 4.26
CA GLY A 542 -2.60 -35.35 4.21
C GLY A 542 -3.40 -35.11 5.49
N GLU A 543 -3.16 -35.92 6.51
CA GLU A 543 -3.67 -35.71 7.88
C GLU A 543 -2.57 -36.05 8.89
N PRO A 544 -1.80 -35.05 9.38
CA PRO A 544 -0.71 -35.28 10.33
C PRO A 544 -1.06 -36.19 11.51
N THR A 545 -2.28 -36.10 12.06
CA THR A 545 -2.65 -36.86 13.26
C THR A 545 -2.84 -38.36 13.04
N VAL A 546 -2.83 -38.85 11.79
CA VAL A 546 -2.75 -40.30 11.51
C VAL A 546 -1.40 -40.91 11.88
N ARG A 547 -0.39 -40.08 12.20
CA ARG A 547 0.89 -40.52 12.70
C ARG A 547 0.87 -40.68 14.21
N ASP A 548 1.31 -41.83 14.69
CA ASP A 548 1.46 -42.09 16.13
C ASP A 548 2.66 -41.34 16.73
N ASP A 549 3.70 -41.13 15.92
CA ASP A 549 4.95 -40.45 16.28
C ASP A 549 4.93 -38.93 16.06
N LEU A 550 3.76 -38.33 15.80
CA LEU A 550 3.63 -36.88 15.66
C LEU A 550 4.06 -36.10 16.92
N PRO A 551 3.74 -36.52 18.16
CA PRO A 551 4.25 -35.86 19.37
C PRO A 551 5.77 -35.78 19.42
N GLU A 552 6.46 -36.83 18.98
CA GLU A 552 7.92 -36.90 18.93
C GLU A 552 8.48 -35.92 17.90
N ILE A 553 7.80 -35.76 16.75
CA ILE A 553 8.17 -34.75 15.73
C ILE A 553 7.98 -33.33 16.29
N VAL A 554 6.89 -33.07 17.01
CA VAL A 554 6.65 -31.78 17.68
C VAL A 554 7.74 -31.51 18.72
N ALA A 555 8.04 -32.48 19.58
CA ALA A 555 9.08 -32.37 20.60
C ALA A 555 10.46 -32.12 19.98
N LEU A 556 10.77 -32.77 18.87
CA LEU A 556 11.99 -32.53 18.11
C LEU A 556 12.06 -31.09 17.58
N ALA A 557 11.00 -30.59 16.94
CA ALA A 557 10.97 -29.22 16.44
C ALA A 557 11.16 -28.20 17.59
N ARG A 558 10.50 -28.41 18.73
CA ARG A 558 10.69 -27.58 19.93
C ARG A 558 12.12 -27.68 20.48
N GLY A 559 12.68 -28.88 20.56
CA GLY A 559 14.07 -29.12 21.01
C GLY A 559 15.13 -28.49 20.11
N LEU A 560 14.84 -28.32 18.81
CA LEU A 560 15.69 -27.58 17.88
C LEU A 560 15.58 -26.05 18.02
N GLY A 561 14.67 -25.54 18.86
CA GLY A 561 14.51 -24.12 19.16
C GLY A 561 13.46 -23.39 18.32
N PHE A 562 12.59 -24.09 17.59
CA PHE A 562 11.47 -23.45 16.90
C PHE A 562 10.43 -22.94 17.90
N GLY A 563 10.25 -21.62 17.93
CA GLY A 563 9.43 -20.91 18.92
C GLY A 563 7.92 -21.09 18.75
N PHE A 564 7.48 -21.55 17.59
CA PHE A 564 6.07 -21.83 17.30
C PHE A 564 5.93 -23.05 16.37
N VAL A 565 5.18 -24.05 16.84
CA VAL A 565 4.84 -25.27 16.11
C VAL A 565 3.33 -25.42 16.08
N GLN A 566 2.79 -25.53 14.87
CA GLN A 566 1.37 -25.71 14.57
C GLN A 566 1.15 -27.01 13.83
N ALA A 567 0.00 -27.65 14.02
CA ALA A 567 -0.40 -28.85 13.28
C ALA A 567 -1.70 -28.60 12.52
N ASN A 568 -1.68 -28.88 11.22
CA ASN A 568 -2.88 -28.92 10.39
C ASN A 568 -3.62 -30.22 10.67
N THR A 569 -4.94 -30.17 10.85
CA THR A 569 -5.72 -31.39 11.08
C THR A 569 -7.19 -31.22 10.72
N ASN A 570 -7.81 -32.32 10.33
CA ASN A 570 -9.25 -32.50 10.24
C ASN A 570 -9.90 -32.79 11.60
N GLY A 571 -9.13 -32.98 12.67
CA GLY A 571 -9.63 -33.07 14.03
C GLY A 571 -10.31 -34.39 14.40
N LEU A 572 -10.39 -35.39 13.51
CA LEU A 572 -11.00 -36.69 13.83
C LEU A 572 -10.34 -37.35 15.05
N ARG A 573 -9.01 -37.50 15.03
CA ARG A 573 -8.27 -38.09 16.16
C ARG A 573 -8.33 -37.20 17.40
N LEU A 574 -8.33 -35.88 17.23
CA LEU A 574 -8.40 -34.95 18.35
C LEU A 574 -9.74 -35.00 19.08
N ALA A 575 -10.82 -35.37 18.38
CA ALA A 575 -12.15 -35.56 18.97
C ALA A 575 -12.25 -36.83 19.82
N ASP A 576 -11.56 -37.90 19.42
CA ASP A 576 -11.78 -39.25 19.95
C ASP A 576 -10.61 -39.78 20.80
N ASP A 577 -9.41 -39.18 20.73
CA ASP A 577 -8.18 -39.62 21.42
C ASP A 577 -7.55 -38.47 22.25
N LEU A 578 -8.18 -38.14 23.37
CA LEU A 578 -7.71 -37.13 24.31
C LEU A 578 -6.30 -37.44 24.89
N PRO A 579 -5.93 -38.69 25.22
CA PRO A 579 -4.57 -39.02 25.63
C PRO A 579 -3.52 -38.63 24.58
N TYR A 580 -3.77 -38.90 23.30
CA TYR A 580 -2.88 -38.47 22.22
C TYR A 580 -2.76 -36.95 22.13
N LEU A 581 -3.88 -36.22 22.21
CA LEU A 581 -3.86 -34.75 22.23
C LEU A 581 -3.08 -34.19 23.42
N ARG A 582 -3.19 -34.83 24.59
CA ARG A 582 -2.39 -34.47 25.78
C ARG A 582 -0.89 -34.66 25.53
N ARG A 583 -0.48 -35.72 24.82
CA ARG A 583 0.92 -35.90 24.40
C ARG A 583 1.37 -34.81 23.43
N LEU A 584 0.55 -34.41 22.46
CA LEU A 584 0.86 -33.30 21.54
C LEU A 584 1.07 -31.99 22.30
N LYS A 585 0.19 -31.67 23.26
CA LYS A 585 0.33 -30.50 24.12
C LYS A 585 1.62 -30.57 24.95
N ALA A 586 1.88 -31.70 25.59
CA ALA A 586 3.09 -31.92 26.39
C ALA A 586 4.39 -31.83 25.57
N ALA A 587 4.35 -32.27 24.31
CA ALA A 587 5.45 -32.12 23.36
C ALA A 587 5.73 -30.65 22.96
N GLY A 588 4.82 -29.73 23.29
CA GLY A 588 4.97 -28.30 23.03
C GLY A 588 4.25 -27.80 21.77
N LEU A 589 3.21 -28.49 21.31
CA LEU A 589 2.34 -27.98 20.26
C LEU A 589 1.68 -26.67 20.71
N ASN A 590 1.84 -25.60 19.93
CA ASN A 590 1.35 -24.27 20.30
C ASN A 590 -0.12 -24.06 19.92
N CYS A 591 -0.53 -24.60 18.77
CA CYS A 591 -1.85 -24.32 18.19
C CYS A 591 -2.29 -25.43 17.22
N VAL A 592 -3.60 -25.68 17.18
CA VAL A 592 -4.27 -26.53 16.19
C VAL A 592 -4.84 -25.67 15.07
N PHE A 593 -4.44 -25.95 13.82
CA PHE A 593 -5.04 -25.36 12.62
C PHE A 593 -6.13 -26.31 12.11
N LEU A 594 -7.35 -26.09 12.58
CA LEU A 594 -8.47 -27.02 12.46
C LEU A 594 -9.27 -26.74 11.20
N GLN A 595 -9.35 -27.73 10.31
CA GLN A 595 -10.30 -27.70 9.20
C GLN A 595 -11.73 -27.60 9.73
N PHE A 596 -12.41 -26.48 9.46
CA PHE A 596 -13.76 -26.17 9.94
C PHE A 596 -14.52 -25.41 8.86
N ASP A 597 -15.25 -26.10 7.98
CA ASP A 597 -15.82 -25.46 6.77
C ASP A 597 -17.15 -24.73 7.00
N ALA A 598 -17.91 -25.12 8.02
CA ALA A 598 -19.27 -24.61 8.23
C ALA A 598 -19.80 -24.94 9.64
N VAL A 599 -20.92 -24.32 9.99
CA VAL A 599 -21.72 -24.62 11.19
C VAL A 599 -22.88 -25.58 10.89
N THR A 600 -22.92 -26.15 9.69
CA THR A 600 -23.89 -27.18 9.29
C THR A 600 -23.22 -28.34 8.55
N ASP A 601 -23.76 -29.55 8.68
CA ASP A 601 -23.24 -30.74 7.98
C ASP A 601 -23.50 -30.75 6.47
N ALA A 602 -24.39 -29.89 5.96
CA ALA A 602 -24.66 -29.79 4.53
C ALA A 602 -23.41 -29.41 3.73
N ALA A 603 -22.60 -28.48 4.24
CA ALA A 603 -21.33 -28.11 3.63
C ALA A 603 -20.27 -29.21 3.79
N TYR A 604 -20.16 -29.83 4.97
CA TYR A 604 -19.20 -30.93 5.19
C TYR A 604 -19.46 -32.13 4.28
N ARG A 605 -20.72 -32.51 4.04
CA ARG A 605 -21.05 -33.56 3.07
C ARG A 605 -20.57 -33.22 1.66
N ARG A 606 -20.69 -31.96 1.23
CA ARG A 606 -20.25 -31.50 -0.09
C ARG A 606 -18.73 -31.38 -0.22
N ILE A 607 -18.07 -30.83 0.80
CA ILE A 607 -16.63 -30.50 0.75
C ILE A 607 -15.77 -31.69 1.20
N ARG A 608 -16.24 -32.47 2.18
CA ARG A 608 -15.49 -33.54 2.87
C ARG A 608 -16.10 -34.93 2.74
N GLY A 609 -17.33 -35.04 2.26
CA GLY A 609 -17.99 -36.32 1.96
C GLY A 609 -18.72 -36.98 3.14
N ARG A 610 -18.79 -36.33 4.31
CA ARG A 610 -19.47 -36.87 5.50
C ARG A 610 -19.84 -35.78 6.50
N ASP A 611 -20.71 -36.12 7.45
CA ASP A 611 -21.04 -35.27 8.58
C ASP A 611 -19.84 -35.18 9.53
N LEU A 612 -19.49 -33.95 9.94
CA LEU A 612 -18.29 -33.65 10.72
C LEU A 612 -18.49 -32.60 11.80
N LEU A 613 -19.58 -31.83 11.82
CA LEU A 613 -19.74 -30.71 12.76
C LEU A 613 -19.58 -31.16 14.22
N ALA A 614 -20.30 -32.22 14.60
CA ALA A 614 -20.22 -32.77 15.96
C ALA A 614 -18.80 -33.26 16.33
N VAL A 615 -18.03 -33.76 15.36
CA VAL A 615 -16.63 -34.13 15.57
C VAL A 615 -15.79 -32.88 15.82
N LYS A 616 -15.98 -31.81 15.05
CA LYS A 616 -15.26 -30.54 15.23
C LYS A 616 -15.51 -29.95 16.60
N GLU A 617 -16.76 -29.94 17.05
CA GLU A 617 -17.13 -29.44 18.37
C GLU A 617 -16.46 -30.25 19.48
N ARG A 618 -16.43 -31.59 19.38
CA ARG A 618 -15.70 -32.43 20.33
C ARG A 618 -14.21 -32.14 20.34
N ALA A 619 -13.58 -32.03 19.17
CA ALA A 619 -12.16 -31.69 19.07
C ALA A 619 -11.84 -30.34 19.73
N ILE A 620 -12.67 -29.31 19.51
CA ILE A 620 -12.51 -27.99 20.14
C ILE A 620 -12.66 -28.09 21.66
N ARG A 621 -13.65 -28.85 22.17
CA ARG A 621 -13.81 -29.06 23.62
C ARG A 621 -12.58 -29.76 24.23
N ASN A 622 -12.05 -30.79 23.57
CA ASN A 622 -10.84 -31.48 24.04
C ASN A 622 -9.61 -30.56 24.02
N CYS A 623 -9.51 -29.65 23.04
CA CYS A 623 -8.47 -28.63 23.02
C CYS A 623 -8.64 -27.62 24.17
N ALA A 624 -9.88 -27.23 24.48
CA ALA A 624 -10.20 -26.34 25.59
C ALA A 624 -9.79 -26.95 26.95
N GLU A 625 -10.06 -28.25 27.15
CA GLU A 625 -9.68 -28.98 28.38
C GLU A 625 -8.15 -28.94 28.63
N LEU A 626 -7.36 -28.86 27.55
CA LEU A 626 -5.90 -28.88 27.61
C LEU A 626 -5.26 -27.50 27.42
N ASP A 627 -6.06 -26.41 27.42
CA ASP A 627 -5.62 -25.05 27.15
C ASP A 627 -4.78 -24.96 25.85
N LEU A 628 -5.26 -25.60 24.79
CA LEU A 628 -4.63 -25.60 23.47
C LEU A 628 -5.45 -24.75 22.51
N GLY A 629 -4.81 -23.72 21.95
CA GLY A 629 -5.48 -22.76 21.07
C GLY A 629 -5.89 -23.38 19.73
N VAL A 630 -7.04 -22.97 19.21
CA VAL A 630 -7.59 -23.43 17.93
C VAL A 630 -7.77 -22.25 16.97
N VAL A 631 -7.30 -22.44 15.74
CA VAL A 631 -7.68 -21.61 14.58
C VAL A 631 -8.68 -22.37 13.74
N LEU A 632 -9.83 -21.76 13.46
CA LEU A 632 -10.81 -22.33 12.52
C LEU A 632 -10.40 -21.98 11.09
N VAL A 633 -10.39 -22.99 10.22
CA VAL A 633 -9.94 -22.87 8.84
C VAL A 633 -11.04 -23.31 7.89
N PRO A 634 -11.98 -22.41 7.56
CA PRO A 634 -13.01 -22.67 6.57
C PRO A 634 -12.47 -22.53 5.14
N VAL A 635 -12.63 -23.58 4.34
CA VAL A 635 -12.48 -23.48 2.90
C VAL A 635 -13.77 -22.95 2.29
N LEU A 636 -13.75 -21.75 1.71
CA LEU A 636 -14.93 -21.09 1.17
C LEU A 636 -15.18 -21.52 -0.28
N VAL A 637 -16.32 -22.17 -0.52
CA VAL A 637 -16.77 -22.64 -1.83
C VAL A 637 -18.07 -21.92 -2.20
N PRO A 638 -18.11 -21.14 -3.30
CA PRO A 638 -19.33 -20.52 -3.81
C PRO A 638 -20.49 -21.51 -3.95
N GLY A 639 -21.70 -21.08 -3.57
CA GLY A 639 -22.89 -21.95 -3.59
C GLY A 639 -22.96 -23.02 -2.50
N VAL A 640 -21.90 -23.22 -1.70
CA VAL A 640 -21.87 -24.24 -0.63
C VAL A 640 -21.98 -23.61 0.75
N ASN A 641 -20.95 -22.90 1.22
CA ASN A 641 -20.83 -22.39 2.60
C ASN A 641 -20.58 -20.87 2.68
N THR A 642 -20.49 -20.16 1.56
CA THR A 642 -20.26 -18.69 1.54
C THR A 642 -21.41 -17.86 2.15
N ARG A 643 -22.53 -18.50 2.50
CA ARG A 643 -23.66 -17.89 3.23
C ARG A 643 -23.57 -18.05 4.75
N GLU A 644 -22.64 -18.88 5.23
CA GLU A 644 -22.44 -19.22 6.65
C GLU A 644 -21.18 -18.51 7.22
N ILE A 645 -20.62 -17.53 6.51
CA ILE A 645 -19.40 -16.81 6.93
C ILE A 645 -19.63 -16.10 8.27
N GLY A 646 -20.75 -15.38 8.41
CA GLY A 646 -21.14 -14.74 9.67
C GLY A 646 -21.36 -15.75 10.78
N ASP A 647 -22.05 -16.85 10.49
CA ASP A 647 -22.34 -17.89 11.50
C ASP A 647 -21.06 -18.57 12.02
N ILE A 648 -20.05 -18.77 11.16
CA ILE A 648 -18.73 -19.28 11.56
C ILE A 648 -18.04 -18.29 12.52
N LEU A 649 -18.15 -16.98 12.28
CA LEU A 649 -17.60 -15.96 13.17
C LEU A 649 -18.30 -15.96 14.52
N GLU A 650 -19.63 -16.04 14.55
CA GLU A 650 -20.40 -16.16 15.79
C GLU A 650 -20.06 -17.46 16.55
N PHE A 651 -19.89 -18.57 15.82
CA PHE A 651 -19.44 -19.83 16.40
C PHE A 651 -18.06 -19.71 17.08
N ALA A 652 -17.14 -18.97 16.45
CA ALA A 652 -15.81 -18.71 16.98
C ALA A 652 -15.88 -17.84 18.25
N ILE A 653 -16.64 -16.75 18.21
CA ILE A 653 -16.87 -15.84 19.34
C ILE A 653 -17.41 -16.60 20.55
N ALA A 654 -18.43 -17.45 20.35
CA ALA A 654 -19.03 -18.25 21.41
C ALA A 654 -18.08 -19.29 22.04
N ARG A 655 -16.91 -19.53 21.45
CA ARG A 655 -15.90 -20.52 21.89
C ARG A 655 -14.57 -19.88 22.28
N MET A 656 -14.53 -18.56 22.41
CA MET A 656 -13.41 -17.86 23.04
C MET A 656 -13.30 -18.27 24.52
N PRO A 657 -12.09 -18.36 25.09
CA PRO A 657 -10.80 -18.00 24.50
C PRO A 657 -10.11 -19.16 23.76
N THR A 658 -10.74 -20.32 23.62
CA THR A 658 -10.13 -21.50 22.96
C THR A 658 -9.97 -21.26 21.46
N VAL A 659 -11.03 -20.79 20.81
CA VAL A 659 -10.99 -20.33 19.43
C VAL A 659 -10.70 -18.84 19.43
N ARG A 660 -9.57 -18.42 18.84
CA ARG A 660 -9.16 -16.99 18.79
C ARG A 660 -9.04 -16.44 17.39
N THR A 661 -8.96 -17.32 16.40
CA THR A 661 -8.75 -16.92 15.01
C THR A 661 -9.68 -17.69 14.10
N VAL A 662 -10.26 -16.98 13.14
CA VAL A 662 -10.84 -17.57 11.94
C VAL A 662 -9.96 -17.18 10.75
N HIS A 663 -9.46 -18.18 10.03
CA HIS A 663 -8.61 -18.01 8.87
C HIS A 663 -9.31 -18.56 7.62
N PHE A 664 -9.97 -17.68 6.87
CA PHE A 664 -10.72 -18.02 5.66
C PHE A 664 -9.79 -18.38 4.50
N GLN A 665 -10.08 -19.51 3.83
CA GLN A 665 -9.36 -19.95 2.65
C GLN A 665 -10.33 -20.06 1.47
N PRO A 666 -10.45 -19.02 0.62
CA PRO A 666 -11.08 -19.18 -0.69
C PRO A 666 -10.58 -20.44 -1.40
N VAL A 667 -11.50 -21.22 -1.94
CA VAL A 667 -11.16 -22.46 -2.65
C VAL A 667 -10.15 -22.18 -3.76
N SER A 668 -9.15 -23.05 -3.86
CA SER A 668 -8.10 -23.00 -4.88
C SER A 668 -8.07 -24.34 -5.62
N TYR A 669 -7.91 -24.30 -6.93
CA TYR A 669 -8.00 -25.47 -7.80
C TYR A 669 -6.61 -26.03 -8.08
N VAL A 670 -6.02 -26.56 -7.02
CA VAL A 670 -4.69 -27.20 -6.99
C VAL A 670 -4.81 -28.62 -6.46
N GLY A 671 -3.88 -29.49 -6.86
CA GLY A 671 -3.89 -30.89 -6.46
C GLY A 671 -5.08 -31.64 -7.07
N ARG A 672 -6.01 -32.11 -6.23
CA ARG A 672 -7.20 -32.85 -6.69
C ARG A 672 -8.40 -31.90 -6.79
N PHE A 673 -8.99 -31.79 -7.98
CA PHE A 673 -10.27 -31.14 -8.22
C PHE A 673 -10.97 -31.83 -9.41
N PRO A 674 -12.32 -31.85 -9.45
CA PRO A 674 -13.05 -32.71 -10.39
C PRO A 674 -13.14 -32.14 -11.82
N HIS A 675 -13.21 -30.81 -11.96
CA HIS A 675 -13.34 -30.14 -13.25
C HIS A 675 -12.60 -28.80 -13.23
N PRO A 676 -12.18 -28.26 -14.38
CA PRO A 676 -11.63 -26.91 -14.49
C PRO A 676 -12.62 -25.88 -13.94
N PRO A 677 -12.16 -24.90 -13.14
CA PRO A 677 -13.05 -23.90 -12.56
C PRO A 677 -13.48 -22.84 -13.57
N ALA A 678 -14.75 -22.44 -13.52
CA ALA A 678 -15.23 -21.21 -14.13
C ALA A 678 -15.10 -20.03 -13.14
N ASP A 679 -15.31 -18.80 -13.62
CA ASP A 679 -15.26 -17.62 -12.76
C ASP A 679 -16.33 -17.71 -11.64
N CYS A 680 -17.53 -18.22 -11.91
CA CYS A 680 -18.58 -18.36 -10.90
C CYS A 680 -18.24 -19.34 -9.75
N ASP A 681 -17.26 -20.23 -9.95
CA ASP A 681 -16.79 -21.15 -8.92
C ASP A 681 -15.79 -20.48 -7.97
N ARG A 682 -15.36 -19.24 -8.26
CA ARG A 682 -14.35 -18.50 -7.50
C ARG A 682 -14.96 -17.44 -6.59
N ILE A 683 -14.34 -17.23 -5.44
CA ILE A 683 -14.62 -16.11 -4.54
C ILE A 683 -13.34 -15.31 -4.28
N THR A 684 -13.41 -14.00 -4.45
CA THR A 684 -12.26 -13.08 -4.27
C THR A 684 -12.24 -12.47 -2.87
N ILE A 685 -11.08 -11.91 -2.45
CA ILE A 685 -10.94 -11.23 -1.15
C ILE A 685 -12.06 -10.18 -0.94
N PRO A 686 -12.31 -9.23 -1.87
CA PRO A 686 -13.44 -8.30 -1.79
C PRO A 686 -14.79 -8.93 -1.46
N GLU A 687 -15.10 -10.05 -2.09
CA GLU A 687 -16.37 -10.76 -1.88
C GLU A 687 -16.44 -11.38 -0.50
N VAL A 688 -15.33 -11.92 0.02
CA VAL A 688 -15.27 -12.41 1.40
C VAL A 688 -15.51 -11.27 2.39
N LEU A 689 -14.82 -10.13 2.22
CA LEU A 689 -14.96 -8.98 3.11
C LEU A 689 -16.39 -8.42 3.12
N ARG A 690 -17.00 -8.25 1.94
CA ARG A 690 -18.40 -7.79 1.84
C ARG A 690 -19.38 -8.79 2.45
N ARG A 691 -19.12 -10.09 2.32
CA ARG A 691 -19.96 -11.13 2.97
C ARG A 691 -19.82 -11.11 4.48
N ILE A 692 -18.61 -10.88 5.01
CA ILE A 692 -18.41 -10.68 6.46
C ILE A 692 -19.27 -9.50 6.92
N GLU A 693 -19.16 -8.34 6.24
CA GLU A 693 -19.93 -7.15 6.60
C GLU A 693 -21.44 -7.36 6.52
N GLN A 694 -21.91 -7.95 5.41
CA GLN A 694 -23.32 -8.22 5.22
C GLN A 694 -23.87 -9.20 6.27
N GLN A 695 -23.17 -10.30 6.55
CA GLN A 695 -23.67 -11.37 7.43
C GLN A 695 -23.48 -11.05 8.91
N THR A 696 -22.61 -10.11 9.26
CA THR A 696 -22.48 -9.58 10.63
C THR A 696 -23.36 -8.36 10.88
N GLY A 697 -24.18 -7.94 9.90
CA GLY A 697 -25.03 -6.76 10.00
C GLY A 697 -24.23 -5.46 10.17
N GLY A 698 -23.01 -5.39 9.64
CA GLY A 698 -22.13 -4.23 9.75
C GLY A 698 -21.35 -4.10 11.07
N ARG A 699 -21.44 -5.09 11.97
CA ARG A 699 -20.61 -5.15 13.20
C ARG A 699 -19.12 -5.30 12.89
N ILE A 700 -18.79 -5.97 11.80
CA ILE A 700 -17.43 -6.08 11.26
C ILE A 700 -17.47 -5.56 9.82
N ARG A 701 -16.82 -4.43 9.53
CA ARG A 701 -16.90 -3.77 8.22
C ARG A 701 -15.77 -4.21 7.31
N ALA A 702 -15.98 -4.19 5.99
CA ALA A 702 -14.89 -4.48 5.04
C ALA A 702 -13.69 -3.53 5.21
N ALA A 703 -13.94 -2.28 5.64
CA ALA A 703 -12.91 -1.29 5.92
C ALA A 703 -12.05 -1.57 7.17
N ASP A 704 -12.48 -2.49 8.05
CA ASP A 704 -11.71 -2.90 9.23
C ASP A 704 -10.54 -3.85 8.88
N PHE A 705 -10.48 -4.32 7.64
CA PHE A 705 -9.46 -5.24 7.15
C PHE A 705 -8.37 -4.53 6.35
N ARG A 706 -7.16 -5.07 6.45
CA ARG A 706 -5.98 -4.61 5.71
C ARG A 706 -5.33 -5.76 4.93
N PRO A 707 -4.59 -5.47 3.85
CA PRO A 707 -3.74 -6.47 3.21
C PRO A 707 -2.67 -7.01 4.18
N GLY A 708 -2.15 -8.20 3.88
CA GLY A 708 -0.94 -8.72 4.54
C GLY A 708 0.25 -7.77 4.38
N THR A 709 1.13 -7.72 5.38
CA THR A 709 2.24 -6.76 5.46
C THR A 709 3.61 -7.38 5.21
N ALA A 710 3.70 -8.70 4.98
CA ALA A 710 4.96 -9.41 4.74
C ALA A 710 4.98 -10.17 3.41
N GLU A 711 3.81 -10.57 2.92
CA GLU A 711 3.59 -11.14 1.59
C GLU A 711 3.10 -10.08 0.60
N ASN A 712 2.83 -10.51 -0.64
CA ASN A 712 2.11 -9.67 -1.59
C ASN A 712 0.70 -9.30 -1.06
N PRO A 713 0.27 -8.02 -1.14
CA PRO A 713 -0.99 -7.55 -0.55
C PRO A 713 -2.24 -8.25 -1.11
N TYR A 714 -2.17 -8.82 -2.32
CA TYR A 714 -3.28 -9.55 -2.93
C TYR A 714 -3.38 -11.01 -2.49
N CYS A 715 -2.47 -11.49 -1.63
CA CYS A 715 -2.50 -12.86 -1.12
C CYS A 715 -3.40 -13.02 0.10
N SER A 716 -3.55 -12.01 0.94
CA SER A 716 -4.23 -12.16 2.22
C SER A 716 -4.90 -10.88 2.72
N PHE A 717 -5.75 -11.04 3.72
CA PHE A 717 -6.31 -9.96 4.53
C PHE A 717 -6.26 -10.32 6.01
N ASN A 718 -6.21 -9.31 6.88
CA ASN A 718 -6.25 -9.46 8.32
C ASN A 718 -7.00 -8.30 8.99
N GLY A 719 -7.64 -8.59 10.12
CA GLY A 719 -8.34 -7.65 10.98
C GLY A 719 -8.40 -8.14 12.43
N GLU A 720 -8.40 -7.22 13.37
CA GLU A 720 -8.37 -7.48 14.81
C GLU A 720 -9.54 -6.81 15.53
N PHE A 721 -10.23 -7.58 16.36
CA PHE A 721 -11.47 -7.16 16.96
C PHE A 721 -11.49 -7.49 18.45
N ALA A 722 -11.77 -6.50 19.30
CA ALA A 722 -12.10 -6.74 20.69
C ALA A 722 -13.57 -7.17 20.79
N VAL A 723 -13.82 -8.18 21.61
CA VAL A 723 -15.16 -8.74 21.85
C VAL A 723 -15.55 -8.47 23.30
N GLY A 724 -16.54 -7.62 23.51
CA GLY A 724 -17.06 -7.31 24.84
C GLY A 724 -17.83 -8.48 25.48
N PRO A 725 -18.06 -8.43 26.80
CA PRO A 725 -18.82 -9.46 27.52
C PRO A 725 -20.26 -9.63 27.01
N ASP A 726 -20.86 -8.57 26.46
CA ASP A 726 -22.20 -8.58 25.85
C ASP A 726 -22.19 -8.99 24.36
N GLY A 727 -21.03 -9.41 23.84
CA GLY A 727 -20.84 -9.77 22.43
C GLY A 727 -20.63 -8.58 21.50
N GLU A 728 -20.53 -7.35 22.00
CA GLU A 728 -20.16 -6.19 21.18
C GLU A 728 -18.80 -6.38 20.53
N ILE A 729 -18.67 -5.99 19.26
CA ILE A 729 -17.42 -6.14 18.50
C ILE A 729 -16.91 -4.75 18.18
N ALA A 730 -15.68 -4.46 18.59
CA ALA A 730 -14.99 -3.21 18.28
C ALA A 730 -13.73 -3.50 17.48
N SER A 731 -13.62 -2.88 16.31
CA SER A 731 -12.38 -2.87 15.53
C SER A 731 -11.26 -2.23 16.34
N LEU A 732 -10.15 -2.95 16.51
CA LEU A 732 -8.96 -2.43 17.18
C LEU A 732 -8.11 -1.52 16.26
N HIS A 733 -8.65 -1.15 15.11
CA HIS A 733 -7.99 -0.32 14.10
C HIS A 733 -8.60 1.09 13.97
N GLY A 734 -9.02 1.68 15.10
CA GLY A 734 -9.38 3.11 15.24
C GLY A 734 -8.57 3.80 16.36
N GLU A 735 -8.02 4.97 16.04
CA GLU A 735 -7.11 5.83 16.84
C GLU A 735 -5.74 5.25 17.26
N PRO A 736 -4.62 5.98 17.03
CA PRO A 736 -3.32 5.59 17.56
C PRO A 736 -3.32 5.78 19.08
N ARG A 737 -3.50 4.70 19.84
CA ARG A 737 -3.22 4.73 21.28
C ARG A 737 -1.71 4.88 21.46
N SER A 738 -1.33 6.03 22.02
CA SER A 738 0.02 6.30 22.50
C SER A 738 0.50 5.24 23.50
N GLY A 739 1.77 4.86 23.41
CA GLY A 739 2.52 4.29 24.52
C GLY A 739 2.91 2.80 24.40
N CYS A 740 4.22 2.58 24.56
CA CYS A 740 4.86 1.35 25.03
C CYS A 740 5.03 0.17 24.05
N CYS A 741 6.16 0.19 23.31
CA CYS A 741 7.30 -0.73 23.47
C CYS A 741 7.96 -1.12 22.13
N GLY A 742 9.14 -0.54 21.87
CA GLY A 742 10.27 -1.14 21.13
C GLY A 742 10.16 -1.24 19.61
N GLU A 743 10.65 -0.22 18.89
CA GLU A 743 11.04 -0.35 17.48
C GLU A 743 12.47 -0.91 17.41
N GLY A 744 12.60 -2.20 17.10
CA GLY A 744 13.84 -2.80 16.61
C GLY A 744 13.83 -2.89 15.08
N ASP A 745 15.00 -2.98 14.46
CA ASP A 745 15.27 -3.26 13.03
C ASP A 745 14.75 -4.65 12.59
N ASP A 746 13.47 -4.95 12.80
CA ASP A 746 12.89 -6.25 12.49
C ASP A 746 12.36 -6.28 11.04
N ASP A 747 12.75 -7.28 10.25
CA ASP A 747 12.18 -7.47 8.90
C ASP A 747 10.66 -7.79 8.94
N ALA A 748 9.94 -7.51 7.85
CA ALA A 748 8.48 -7.69 7.81
C ALA A 748 8.05 -9.14 8.10
N ALA A 749 8.88 -10.12 7.71
CA ALA A 749 8.63 -11.52 8.02
C ALA A 749 8.73 -11.80 9.53
N GLU A 750 9.64 -11.14 10.26
CA GLU A 750 9.74 -11.20 11.72
C GLU A 750 8.51 -10.63 12.41
N ALA A 751 8.04 -9.47 11.96
CA ALA A 751 6.81 -8.88 12.45
C ALA A 751 5.61 -9.83 12.24
N ALA A 752 5.49 -10.43 11.05
CA ALA A 752 4.45 -11.41 10.76
C ALA A 752 4.59 -12.70 11.59
N ARG A 753 5.81 -13.21 11.81
CA ARG A 753 6.06 -14.38 12.68
C ARG A 753 5.56 -14.11 14.10
N ARG A 754 5.92 -12.94 14.66
CA ARG A 754 5.50 -12.53 16.00
C ARG A 754 4.00 -12.29 16.06
N PHE A 755 3.40 -11.70 15.02
CA PHE A 755 1.95 -11.55 14.90
C PHE A 755 1.24 -12.90 15.06
N VAL A 756 1.64 -13.90 14.26
CA VAL A 756 1.05 -15.24 14.26
C VAL A 756 1.26 -15.93 15.61
N ALA A 757 2.51 -15.97 16.09
CA ALA A 757 2.86 -16.66 17.32
C ALA A 757 2.15 -16.08 18.55
N ARG A 758 2.02 -14.74 18.64
CA ARG A 758 1.37 -14.06 19.77
C ARG A 758 -0.15 -14.21 19.77
N ARG A 759 -0.79 -14.26 18.59
CA ARG A 759 -2.27 -14.26 18.48
C ARG A 759 -2.88 -15.65 18.44
N TRP A 760 -2.14 -16.67 17.99
CA TRP A 760 -2.70 -18.02 17.78
C TRP A 760 -2.41 -19.00 18.92
N ALA A 761 -1.45 -18.70 19.81
CA ALA A 761 -1.18 -19.52 21.00
C ALA A 761 -2.18 -19.23 22.14
N ALA A 762 -2.46 -20.24 22.97
CA ALA A 762 -3.38 -20.13 24.12
C ALA A 762 -2.89 -19.14 25.20
N ARG A 763 -1.58 -18.99 25.39
CA ARG A 763 -0.95 -17.97 26.24
C ARG A 763 0.20 -17.31 25.49
N ALA A 764 0.31 -15.98 25.54
CA ALA A 764 1.57 -15.31 25.25
C ALA A 764 2.51 -15.59 26.43
N GLU A 765 3.63 -16.27 26.22
CA GLU A 765 4.61 -16.46 27.28
C GLU A 765 5.14 -15.08 27.74
N PRO A 766 5.15 -14.77 29.04
CA PRO A 766 5.78 -13.55 29.52
C PRO A 766 7.29 -13.69 29.37
N ARG A 767 7.93 -12.75 28.68
CA ARG A 767 9.39 -12.56 28.77
C ARG A 767 9.67 -11.61 29.93
N GLU A 768 10.40 -12.09 30.93
CA GLU A 768 11.03 -11.25 31.93
C GLU A 768 12.02 -10.31 31.23
N SER A 769 11.69 -9.02 31.14
CA SER A 769 12.69 -7.96 31.01
C SER A 769 12.68 -7.18 32.31
N SER A 770 13.69 -7.42 33.14
CA SER A 770 14.00 -6.61 34.31
C SER A 770 14.28 -5.18 33.85
N CYS A 771 13.44 -4.22 34.26
CA CYS A 771 13.81 -2.81 34.44
C CYS A 771 12.81 -2.14 35.40
N CYS A 772 13.16 -2.21 36.68
CA CYS A 772 12.98 -1.20 37.74
C CYS A 772 11.67 -0.38 37.83
N GLY A 773 10.79 -0.80 38.75
CA GLY A 773 10.13 -0.03 39.82
C GLY A 773 9.52 1.36 39.57
N ALA A 774 8.19 1.43 39.62
CA ALA A 774 7.40 2.36 40.46
C ALA A 774 5.91 1.95 40.39
N GLY A 775 5.23 1.95 41.54
CA GLY A 775 3.87 1.41 41.69
C GLY A 775 2.82 2.16 40.87
N VAL A 776 1.99 1.40 40.16
CA VAL A 776 0.71 1.85 39.58
C VAL A 776 -0.32 0.73 39.74
N ALA A 777 -1.55 1.14 40.03
CA ALA A 777 -2.68 0.37 40.54
C ALA A 777 -2.92 -1.01 39.88
N THR A 778 -3.18 -2.00 40.74
CA THR A 778 -3.47 -3.41 40.44
C THR A 778 -4.70 -3.63 39.54
N ASP A 779 -5.61 -2.64 39.42
CA ASP A 779 -6.83 -2.77 38.61
C ASP A 779 -6.58 -2.62 37.09
N SER A 780 -5.45 -1.99 36.70
CA SER A 780 -5.10 -1.75 35.28
C SER A 780 -4.47 -2.96 34.59
N PHE A 781 -3.85 -3.87 35.35
CA PHE A 781 -3.11 -5.01 34.82
C PHE A 781 -4.01 -6.21 34.55
N ASP A 782 -5.00 -6.45 35.42
CA ASP A 782 -6.03 -7.47 35.20
C ASP A 782 -6.94 -7.11 34.03
N ALA A 783 -7.33 -5.84 33.89
CA ALA A 783 -8.07 -5.35 32.71
C ALA A 783 -7.27 -5.48 31.39
N PHE A 784 -5.95 -5.32 31.44
CA PHE A 784 -5.04 -5.51 30.29
C PHE A 784 -4.83 -7.00 29.93
N LEU A 785 -4.84 -7.89 30.92
CA LEU A 785 -4.79 -9.34 30.72
C LEU A 785 -6.14 -9.89 30.24
N GLU A 786 -7.26 -9.32 30.69
CA GLU A 786 -8.62 -9.65 30.23
C GLU A 786 -8.86 -9.21 28.79
N THR A 787 -8.44 -8.00 28.38
CA THR A 787 -8.58 -7.54 26.98
C THR A 787 -7.88 -8.46 25.96
N ARG A 788 -6.76 -9.11 26.34
CA ARG A 788 -6.08 -10.09 25.48
C ARG A 788 -6.78 -11.46 25.40
N ARG A 789 -7.65 -11.80 26.35
CA ARG A 789 -8.47 -13.02 26.30
C ARG A 789 -9.66 -12.88 25.35
N HIS A 790 -10.03 -11.64 25.03
CA HIS A 790 -11.21 -11.29 24.25
C HIS A 790 -10.88 -10.59 22.91
N THR A 791 -9.71 -10.88 22.33
CA THR A 791 -9.39 -10.42 20.96
C THR A 791 -9.64 -11.55 19.96
N LEU A 792 -10.53 -11.32 19.00
CA LEU A 792 -10.76 -12.17 17.83
C LEU A 792 -9.91 -11.69 16.66
N CYS A 793 -9.10 -12.58 16.10
CA CYS A 793 -8.37 -12.34 14.86
C CYS A 793 -9.17 -12.92 13.69
N ILE A 794 -9.44 -12.11 12.67
CA ILE A 794 -10.04 -12.59 11.43
C ILE A 794 -9.02 -12.37 10.32
N SER A 795 -8.72 -13.43 9.59
CA SER A 795 -7.77 -13.37 8.48
C SER A 795 -8.24 -14.25 7.33
N GLY A 796 -7.60 -14.13 6.18
CA GLY A 796 -7.78 -15.10 5.12
C GLY A 796 -6.69 -15.02 4.07
N MET A 797 -6.56 -16.08 3.29
CA MET A 797 -5.53 -16.22 2.26
C MET A 797 -6.09 -16.83 0.98
N ALA A 798 -5.96 -16.09 -0.11
CA ALA A 798 -6.36 -16.52 -1.45
C ALA A 798 -5.16 -17.12 -2.19
N PHE A 799 -5.00 -18.45 -2.08
CA PHE A 799 -3.94 -19.16 -2.80
C PHE A 799 -4.16 -19.10 -4.31
N GLN A 800 -3.07 -19.34 -5.06
CA GLN A 800 -3.06 -19.26 -6.51
C GLN A 800 -3.12 -20.67 -7.10
N ASP A 801 -3.85 -20.81 -8.20
CA ASP A 801 -3.88 -22.02 -9.02
C ASP A 801 -3.34 -21.73 -10.42
N ALA A 802 -3.31 -22.74 -11.29
CA ALA A 802 -2.73 -22.61 -12.61
C ALA A 802 -3.43 -21.58 -13.50
N TRP A 803 -4.66 -21.13 -13.19
CA TRP A 803 -5.36 -20.06 -13.91
C TRP A 803 -5.05 -18.68 -13.35
N THR A 804 -4.94 -18.57 -12.03
CA THR A 804 -4.76 -17.29 -11.30
C THR A 804 -3.31 -16.99 -10.90
N LEU A 805 -2.36 -17.88 -11.23
CA LEU A 805 -0.95 -17.73 -10.87
C LEU A 805 -0.35 -16.45 -11.46
N ASP A 806 -0.02 -15.52 -10.59
CA ASP A 806 0.76 -14.32 -10.87
C ASP A 806 2.17 -14.51 -10.28
N LEU A 807 3.20 -14.45 -11.14
CA LEU A 807 4.57 -14.67 -10.69
C LEU A 807 5.10 -13.51 -9.82
N ASP A 808 4.54 -12.30 -9.90
CA ASP A 808 4.88 -11.22 -8.96
C ASP A 808 4.46 -11.57 -7.54
N ARG A 809 3.23 -12.11 -7.40
CA ARG A 809 2.70 -12.61 -6.12
C ARG A 809 3.55 -13.78 -5.61
N LEU A 810 3.95 -14.68 -6.51
CA LEU A 810 4.75 -15.85 -6.15
C LEU A 810 6.17 -15.49 -5.70
N LYS A 811 6.81 -14.52 -6.36
CA LYS A 811 8.13 -13.99 -5.99
C LYS A 811 8.12 -13.34 -4.60
N GLN A 812 6.97 -12.88 -4.10
CA GLN A 812 6.80 -12.33 -2.76
C GLN A 812 6.16 -13.32 -1.75
N CYS A 813 6.13 -14.61 -2.06
CA CYS A 813 5.55 -15.60 -1.15
C CYS A 813 6.47 -15.86 0.05
N TYR A 814 5.96 -15.65 1.26
CA TYR A 814 6.64 -15.93 2.52
C TYR A 814 6.23 -17.25 3.22
N ILE A 815 5.43 -18.08 2.54
CA ILE A 815 5.01 -19.41 3.03
C ILE A 815 5.60 -20.46 2.11
N HIS A 816 6.45 -21.32 2.66
CA HIS A 816 7.22 -22.29 1.89
C HIS A 816 6.99 -23.71 2.36
N VAL A 817 7.23 -24.68 1.50
CA VAL A 817 7.26 -26.10 1.82
C VAL A 817 8.71 -26.56 1.84
N ALA A 818 9.09 -27.30 2.89
CA ALA A 818 10.42 -27.88 3.03
C ALA A 818 10.53 -29.22 2.30
N LEU A 819 11.31 -29.25 1.22
CA LEU A 819 11.57 -30.44 0.41
C LEU A 819 12.72 -31.29 1.00
N PRO A 820 12.80 -32.59 0.64
CA PRO A 820 13.91 -33.46 1.06
C PRO A 820 15.29 -32.96 0.63
N ASP A 821 15.38 -32.28 -0.52
CA ASP A 821 16.61 -31.70 -1.07
C ASP A 821 16.98 -30.34 -0.45
N ARG A 822 16.32 -29.97 0.67
CA ARG A 822 16.51 -28.75 1.45
C ARG A 822 16.00 -27.46 0.80
N ARG A 823 15.38 -27.54 -0.38
CA ARG A 823 14.75 -26.37 -0.99
C ARG A 823 13.49 -25.96 -0.22
N LEU A 824 13.27 -24.65 -0.15
CA LEU A 824 12.05 -24.03 0.40
C LEU A 824 11.24 -23.45 -0.76
N VAL A 825 10.27 -24.23 -1.25
CA VAL A 825 9.46 -23.88 -2.43
C VAL A 825 8.21 -23.13 -1.99
N PRO A 826 7.83 -21.99 -2.62
CA PRO A 826 6.58 -21.29 -2.33
C PRO A 826 5.37 -22.23 -2.37
N LEU A 827 4.46 -22.11 -1.40
CA LEU A 827 3.35 -23.06 -1.23
C LEU A 827 2.48 -23.21 -2.48
N CYS A 828 2.15 -22.12 -3.16
CA CYS A 828 1.36 -22.16 -4.38
C CYS A 828 2.11 -22.83 -5.55
N ALA A 829 3.44 -22.65 -5.64
CA ALA A 829 4.25 -23.32 -6.66
C ALA A 829 4.37 -24.82 -6.38
N TYR A 830 4.56 -25.19 -5.10
CA TYR A 830 4.67 -26.59 -4.69
C TYR A 830 3.44 -27.40 -5.09
N ASN A 831 2.25 -26.87 -4.80
CA ASN A 831 0.97 -27.53 -5.08
C ASN A 831 0.44 -27.27 -6.51
N LEU A 832 1.13 -26.46 -7.32
CA LEU A 832 0.65 -26.09 -8.64
C LEU A 832 0.45 -27.35 -9.50
N SER A 833 -0.77 -27.52 -10.01
CA SER A 833 -1.14 -28.63 -10.88
C SER A 833 -1.77 -28.12 -12.18
N ALA A 834 -1.42 -28.75 -13.29
CA ALA A 834 -2.10 -28.60 -14.57
C ALA A 834 -3.53 -29.14 -14.50
N ILE A 835 -4.31 -28.84 -15.53
CA ILE A 835 -5.65 -29.41 -15.75
C ILE A 835 -5.63 -30.96 -15.77
N GLY A 836 -4.54 -31.57 -16.24
CA GLY A 836 -4.34 -33.02 -16.27
C GLY A 836 -3.86 -33.62 -14.95
N GLY A 837 -3.57 -32.78 -13.95
CA GLY A 837 -3.06 -33.20 -12.64
C GLY A 837 -1.54 -33.29 -12.54
N GLU A 838 -0.79 -33.01 -13.61
CA GLU A 838 0.67 -32.91 -13.56
C GLU A 838 1.09 -31.76 -12.63
N THR A 839 2.15 -31.95 -11.84
CA THR A 839 2.64 -30.95 -10.87
C THR A 839 4.11 -30.61 -11.11
N LEU A 840 4.55 -29.42 -10.64
CA LEU A 840 5.93 -28.98 -10.79
C LEU A 840 6.89 -29.59 -9.76
N TYR A 841 6.45 -29.71 -8.50
CA TYR A 841 7.30 -30.09 -7.37
C TYR A 841 6.69 -31.13 -6.45
N ALA A 842 5.37 -31.05 -6.22
CA ALA A 842 4.66 -32.14 -5.56
C ALA A 842 5.00 -33.45 -6.28
N ARG A 843 5.12 -34.54 -5.54
CA ARG A 843 5.40 -35.84 -6.17
C ARG A 843 4.27 -36.09 -7.18
N PRO A 844 4.57 -36.34 -8.47
CA PRO A 844 3.54 -36.73 -9.41
C PRO A 844 2.84 -37.94 -8.82
N GLY A 845 1.50 -37.88 -8.77
CA GLY A 845 0.75 -39.10 -8.58
C GLY A 845 1.13 -40.09 -9.69
N PRO A 846 1.19 -41.40 -9.41
CA PRO A 846 1.22 -42.37 -10.49
C PRO A 846 0.00 -42.22 -11.40
#